data_AF-A0A9C9N6V1-F1
#
_entry.id   AF-A0A9C9N6V1-F1
#
_cell.length_a   1.000
_cell.length_b   1.000
_cell.length_c   1.000
_cell.angle_alpha   90.00
_cell.angle_beta   90.00
_cell.angle_gamma   90.00
#
_symmetry.space_group_name_H-M   'P 1'
#
loop_
_entity.id
_entity.type
_entity.pdbx_description
1 polymer ?
#
loop_
_entity_poly.entity_id
_entity_poly.type
_entity_poly.pdbx_seq_one_letter_code
_entity_poly.pdbx_strand_id
1 'polypeptide(L)'
;MMLHCKRMALSITLGSMAVVGLLLALGGEVSAQTELSPAPMTSQFDRTAVVSDAWAYLGAQQLPNGGFPFSAPGAADEFTTIKVVLALAADRRPVSFLTSVSGTTPLEYLEAQAYAYTRDVTGTLFPGRVGMLVAAIVASDGDPYAFGVYAPGHGSAGLPINLVQELKATYHPATGAYSTTASPASALNQWWAIIGLAAAQEPLPALATEYLLGLQETDGGWGYGSGSDTDATAYVLQALLASGHVPPTDAQVQAGLDFIRDQQDEQGGWGSWWGPTYYPSADSTASVIQALAAVGYIPATESWAVGPGQHPQAALAAMQAADGSFSDNVLGTAHAIAGLMEAPLPILGAEGMAHRALSWLAGQQGADGGFGGASATSEIIIAFGAAGIDAHTVRSVQDESLVDFLITQVPTYSADGGEVGKLILAAVASGEDPHNFGGYDLVVSLTQHLSPTGQFGTDIQFRHALGMLALVAADEAVPPTTTEWLKDRQTSSGGWAWTAGVAADTDTTAIALQALVAAGEPLTSASIVSAVNFLRTAQNDDAGFCYDPVSTWDTTSNANSTAAAIQALVAAGEDLADWTKGGRTPVEALRRFQKSDGAFIYQWGGWGGPVDSPMATYQAIPALLGQPHPVVPQVPDDGSNYAGVVIDYGNGVYEAACASFTTASITGRELLELTGIPYETTSSAWGDMLTAIREVSATGTFYWSYWYRDPVTATWQSYPVGFDSSTITDGSVDGWHFVDWNVWPSPSPGINLPLGAICGLETFAPVYRGPDPDRTVAAPMRVEWGSSVDVIIPFGSDLNENGNVSLEWREAGATIWAAVDSSDLHRADGYYTATLPLTRLVSYEFQATFDDLDGVQFGSQTAGTAKLPPVTLDSYTIYLPLVVRNS
;
A
#
# COMPACT_ATOMS: atom_id res chain seq x y z
N MET A 1 -41.01 41.62 44.26
CA MET A 1 -40.98 41.92 45.70
C MET A 1 -39.51 41.87 46.14
N MET A 2 -39.02 42.94 46.78
CA MET A 2 -37.61 43.31 47.07
C MET A 2 -36.81 42.19 47.79
N LEU A 3 -35.48 42.03 47.71
CA LEU A 3 -34.34 42.92 48.07
C LEU A 3 -33.03 42.40 47.39
N HIS A 4 -32.22 43.24 46.71
CA HIS A 4 -30.96 43.89 47.16
C HIS A 4 -29.77 42.98 47.56
N CYS A 5 -28.75 42.90 46.70
CA CYS A 5 -27.41 43.54 46.79
C CYS A 5 -26.34 42.88 47.70
N LYS A 6 -25.19 42.48 47.13
CA LYS A 6 -23.93 43.26 47.18
C LYS A 6 -22.76 42.57 46.44
N ARG A 7 -22.01 43.40 45.69
CA ARG A 7 -20.67 43.16 45.14
C ARG A 7 -19.63 43.07 46.26
N MET A 8 -18.59 42.27 46.04
CA MET A 8 -17.25 42.55 46.57
C MET A 8 -16.20 42.13 45.54
N ALA A 9 -15.46 43.12 45.06
CA ALA A 9 -14.23 42.93 44.31
C ALA A 9 -13.08 42.79 45.31
N LEU A 10 -12.18 41.83 45.10
CA LEU A 10 -10.88 41.81 45.74
C LEU A 10 -9.84 41.32 44.72
N SER A 11 -8.97 42.25 44.32
CA SER A 11 -7.77 42.02 43.53
C SER A 11 -6.58 41.81 44.46
N ILE A 12 -5.83 40.70 44.32
CA ILE A 12 -4.45 40.55 44.83
C ILE A 12 -3.63 39.70 43.83
N THR A 13 -2.48 40.24 43.49
CA THR A 13 -1.40 39.78 42.61
C THR A 13 -0.50 38.70 43.24
N LEU A 14 0.22 37.99 42.36
CA LEU A 14 1.47 37.19 42.52
C LEU A 14 1.39 35.70 42.88
N GLY A 15 2.06 34.89 42.05
CA GLY A 15 2.90 33.78 42.52
C GLY A 15 2.70 32.43 41.82
N SER A 16 3.51 32.19 40.79
CA SER A 16 4.00 30.90 40.28
C SER A 16 3.88 29.68 41.21
N MET A 17 3.23 28.60 40.75
CA MET A 17 3.69 27.19 40.78
C MET A 17 2.57 26.20 40.39
N ALA A 18 2.96 25.20 39.60
CA ALA A 18 2.37 23.86 39.47
C ALA A 18 0.88 23.72 39.10
N VAL A 19 0.62 23.24 37.88
CA VAL A 19 -0.67 22.64 37.50
C VAL A 19 -0.44 21.17 37.14
N VAL A 20 -0.79 20.30 38.07
CA VAL A 20 -1.23 18.92 37.84
C VAL A 20 -2.59 18.81 38.52
N GLY A 21 -3.61 18.43 37.74
CA GLY A 21 -4.85 17.87 38.26
C GLY A 21 -6.06 18.80 38.42
N LEU A 22 -7.13 18.41 37.73
CA LEU A 22 -8.55 18.57 38.07
C LEU A 22 -9.32 19.77 37.47
N LEU A 23 -10.07 19.49 36.39
CA LEU A 23 -11.31 20.20 36.05
C LEU A 23 -12.38 19.18 35.67
N LEU A 24 -13.22 18.86 36.65
CA LEU A 24 -14.52 18.20 36.48
C LEU A 24 -15.61 19.28 36.40
N ALA A 25 -16.52 19.06 35.46
CA ALA A 25 -17.96 19.35 35.49
C ALA A 25 -18.45 20.81 35.35
N LEU A 26 -18.85 21.15 34.13
CA LEU A 26 -20.16 21.77 33.83
C LEU A 26 -20.72 21.17 32.54
N GLY A 27 -21.24 19.94 32.62
CA GLY A 27 -22.03 19.29 31.57
C GLY A 27 -23.47 19.17 32.05
N GLY A 28 -24.42 19.59 31.21
CA GLY A 28 -25.85 19.42 31.42
C GLY A 28 -26.25 17.95 31.47
N GLU A 29 -27.35 17.68 32.15
CA GLU A 29 -27.94 16.36 32.33
C GLU A 29 -28.22 15.69 30.97
N VAL A 30 -27.48 14.62 30.66
CA VAL A 30 -27.89 13.59 29.70
C VAL A 30 -28.34 12.39 30.52
N SER A 31 -29.53 11.88 30.21
CA SER A 31 -30.16 10.75 30.87
C SER A 31 -29.24 9.53 30.87
N ALA A 32 -29.00 8.96 32.06
CA ALA A 32 -28.32 7.69 32.24
C ALA A 32 -29.07 6.57 31.48
N GLN A 33 -28.48 6.06 30.40
CA GLN A 33 -28.68 4.67 30.03
C GLN A 33 -27.82 3.83 30.98
N THR A 34 -28.43 2.82 31.56
CA THR A 34 -27.81 1.90 32.51
C THR A 34 -26.65 1.17 31.82
N GLU A 35 -25.40 1.58 32.08
CA GLU A 35 -24.22 0.81 31.71
C GLU A 35 -24.27 -0.55 32.42
N LEU A 36 -24.32 -1.63 31.63
CA LEU A 36 -24.04 -2.97 32.11
C LEU A 36 -22.54 -3.05 32.41
N SER A 37 -22.17 -3.40 33.65
CA SER A 37 -20.78 -3.72 34.00
C SER A 37 -20.21 -4.77 33.03
N PRO A 38 -18.98 -4.63 32.54
CA PRO A 38 -18.36 -5.66 31.70
C PRO A 38 -18.23 -6.97 32.50
N ALA A 39 -18.76 -8.04 31.92
CA ALA A 39 -18.56 -9.38 32.44
C ALA A 39 -17.07 -9.77 32.35
N PRO A 40 -16.55 -10.60 33.26
CA PRO A 40 -15.18 -11.09 33.16
C PRO A 40 -14.99 -11.86 31.84
N MET A 41 -13.91 -11.53 31.12
CA MET A 41 -13.52 -12.16 29.85
C MET A 41 -13.56 -13.69 29.98
N THR A 42 -14.48 -14.32 29.25
CA THR A 42 -14.51 -15.77 29.05
C THR A 42 -13.73 -16.10 27.77
N SER A 43 -13.15 -17.30 27.75
CA SER A 43 -12.18 -17.81 26.75
C SER A 43 -12.27 -17.19 25.35
N GLN A 44 -11.15 -16.63 24.88
CA GLN A 44 -10.95 -16.18 23.51
C GLN A 44 -11.30 -17.33 22.53
N PHE A 45 -12.20 -17.07 21.59
CA PHE A 45 -12.57 -17.99 20.52
C PHE A 45 -11.34 -18.34 19.66
N ASP A 46 -10.98 -19.63 19.57
CA ASP A 46 -9.86 -20.10 18.73
C ASP A 46 -10.32 -20.29 17.28
N ARG A 47 -10.28 -19.18 16.52
CA ARG A 47 -10.59 -19.15 15.08
C ARG A 47 -9.63 -19.98 14.22
N THR A 48 -8.44 -20.29 14.74
CA THR A 48 -7.33 -20.87 13.95
C THR A 48 -7.67 -22.28 13.47
N ALA A 49 -8.25 -23.11 14.34
CA ALA A 49 -8.65 -24.47 13.99
C ALA A 49 -9.77 -24.50 12.95
N VAL A 50 -10.79 -23.66 13.15
CA VAL A 50 -11.95 -23.54 12.23
C VAL A 50 -11.49 -23.13 10.83
N VAL A 51 -10.66 -22.09 10.73
CA VAL A 51 -10.12 -21.63 9.45
C VAL A 51 -9.19 -22.67 8.81
N SER A 52 -8.36 -23.36 9.60
CA SER A 52 -7.50 -24.44 9.11
C SER A 52 -8.30 -25.59 8.47
N ASP A 53 -9.37 -26.04 9.13
CA ASP A 53 -10.23 -27.11 8.60
C ASP A 53 -10.97 -26.67 7.33
N ALA A 54 -11.39 -25.41 7.26
CA ALA A 54 -11.99 -24.82 6.05
C ALA A 54 -11.00 -24.80 4.87
N TRP A 55 -9.74 -24.46 5.10
CA TRP A 55 -8.71 -24.53 4.07
C TRP A 55 -8.39 -25.96 3.63
N ALA A 56 -8.41 -26.92 4.55
CA ALA A 56 -8.24 -28.32 4.21
C ALA A 56 -9.37 -28.81 3.27
N TYR A 57 -10.61 -28.40 3.54
CA TYR A 57 -11.74 -28.64 2.65
C TYR A 57 -11.51 -28.00 1.27
N LEU A 58 -11.20 -26.69 1.21
CA LEU A 58 -10.98 -25.99 -0.06
C LEU A 58 -9.84 -26.62 -0.86
N GLY A 59 -8.69 -26.93 -0.24
CA GLY A 59 -7.58 -27.60 -0.92
C GLY A 59 -7.99 -28.93 -1.56
N ALA A 60 -8.92 -29.67 -0.96
CA ALA A 60 -9.47 -30.92 -1.52
C ALA A 60 -10.45 -30.70 -2.68
N GLN A 61 -11.04 -29.50 -2.82
CA GLN A 61 -11.99 -29.17 -3.89
C GLN A 61 -11.34 -28.52 -5.12
N GLN A 62 -10.07 -28.10 -5.04
CA GLN A 62 -9.40 -27.43 -6.16
C GLN A 62 -9.26 -28.35 -7.37
N LEU A 63 -9.66 -27.87 -8.54
CA LEU A 63 -9.57 -28.62 -9.79
C LEU A 63 -8.17 -28.48 -10.42
N PRO A 64 -7.75 -29.41 -11.31
CA PRO A 64 -6.42 -29.36 -11.93
C PRO A 64 -6.11 -28.07 -12.69
N ASN A 65 -7.13 -27.41 -13.24
CA ASN A 65 -6.98 -26.14 -13.94
C ASN A 65 -6.83 -24.92 -13.01
N GLY A 66 -6.78 -25.12 -11.69
CA GLY A 66 -6.63 -24.06 -10.68
C GLY A 66 -7.96 -23.51 -10.13
N GLY A 67 -9.07 -23.69 -10.86
CA GLY A 67 -10.38 -23.18 -10.49
C GLY A 67 -11.16 -24.05 -9.52
N PHE A 68 -12.32 -23.55 -9.11
CA PHE A 68 -13.19 -24.15 -8.09
C PHE A 68 -14.61 -24.35 -8.57
N PRO A 69 -15.29 -25.46 -8.21
CA PRO A 69 -16.66 -25.73 -8.62
C PRO A 69 -17.68 -24.93 -7.79
N PHE A 70 -18.80 -24.54 -8.40
CA PHE A 70 -19.96 -24.00 -7.67
C PHE A 70 -20.81 -25.11 -7.04
N SER A 71 -21.38 -26.00 -7.87
CA SER A 71 -22.24 -27.11 -7.41
C SER A 71 -22.15 -28.38 -8.27
N ALA A 72 -21.67 -28.28 -9.52
CA ALA A 72 -21.45 -29.41 -10.41
C ALA A 72 -20.04 -29.98 -10.22
N PRO A 73 -19.86 -31.29 -9.97
CA PRO A 73 -18.54 -31.90 -9.84
C PRO A 73 -17.73 -31.78 -11.14
N GLY A 74 -16.48 -31.29 -11.02
CA GLY A 74 -15.48 -31.35 -12.09
C GLY A 74 -15.47 -30.20 -13.09
N ALA A 75 -16.32 -29.18 -12.94
CA ALA A 75 -16.25 -27.94 -13.74
C ALA A 75 -15.98 -26.75 -12.82
N ALA A 76 -14.97 -25.96 -13.17
CA ALA A 76 -14.68 -24.72 -12.47
C ALA A 76 -15.75 -23.65 -12.77
N ASP A 77 -16.00 -22.80 -11.78
CA ASP A 77 -16.92 -21.67 -11.82
C ASP A 77 -16.14 -20.41 -11.42
N GLU A 78 -16.18 -19.39 -12.27
CA GLU A 78 -15.38 -18.18 -12.06
C GLU A 78 -15.87 -17.38 -10.85
N PHE A 79 -17.19 -17.34 -10.61
CA PHE A 79 -17.74 -16.61 -9.46
C PHE A 79 -17.25 -17.23 -8.15
N THR A 80 -17.35 -18.55 -8.00
CA THR A 80 -16.83 -19.25 -6.83
C THR A 80 -15.31 -19.12 -6.71
N THR A 81 -14.58 -19.22 -7.82
CA THR A 81 -13.12 -19.08 -7.79
C THR A 81 -12.69 -17.67 -7.36
N ILE A 82 -13.39 -16.63 -7.81
CA ILE A 82 -13.21 -15.24 -7.35
C ILE A 82 -13.41 -15.13 -5.83
N LYS A 83 -14.44 -15.79 -5.28
CA LYS A 83 -14.68 -15.79 -3.83
C LYS A 83 -13.60 -16.52 -3.05
N VAL A 84 -13.03 -17.60 -3.59
CA VAL A 84 -11.86 -18.27 -2.98
C VAL A 84 -10.63 -17.37 -3.00
N VAL A 85 -10.41 -16.62 -4.08
CA VAL A 85 -9.32 -15.63 -4.16
C VAL A 85 -9.50 -14.52 -3.11
N LEU A 86 -10.71 -13.99 -2.96
CA LEU A 86 -11.01 -13.03 -1.89
C LEU A 86 -10.85 -13.64 -0.49
N ALA A 87 -11.16 -14.92 -0.30
CA ALA A 87 -10.94 -15.63 0.96
C ALA A 87 -9.45 -15.83 1.26
N LEU A 88 -8.63 -16.12 0.23
CA LEU A 88 -7.17 -16.17 0.35
C LEU A 88 -6.64 -14.82 0.81
N ALA A 89 -7.08 -13.73 0.15
CA ALA A 89 -6.71 -12.37 0.54
C ALA A 89 -7.21 -11.99 1.94
N ALA A 90 -8.41 -12.46 2.33
CA ALA A 90 -8.96 -12.22 3.67
C ALA A 90 -8.15 -12.93 4.76
N ASP A 91 -7.74 -14.18 4.52
CA ASP A 91 -6.83 -14.94 5.38
C ASP A 91 -5.35 -14.63 5.09
N ARG A 92 -5.08 -13.64 4.24
CA ARG A 92 -3.74 -13.11 3.93
C ARG A 92 -2.77 -14.17 3.43
N ARG A 93 -3.29 -15.16 2.72
CA ARG A 93 -2.50 -16.20 2.04
C ARG A 93 -2.18 -15.78 0.61
N PRO A 94 -0.94 -16.00 0.13
CA PRO A 94 -0.65 -15.78 -1.27
C PRO A 94 -1.47 -16.74 -2.14
N VAL A 95 -1.76 -16.36 -3.38
CA VAL A 95 -2.52 -17.22 -4.31
C VAL A 95 -1.84 -18.57 -4.57
N SER A 96 -0.51 -18.64 -4.38
CA SER A 96 0.28 -19.87 -4.46
C SER A 96 0.00 -20.87 -3.33
N PHE A 97 -0.65 -20.46 -2.23
CA PHE A 97 -1.09 -21.35 -1.17
C PHE A 97 -2.03 -22.45 -1.69
N LEU A 98 -2.85 -22.12 -2.69
CA LEU A 98 -3.69 -23.07 -3.42
C LEU A 98 -3.13 -23.29 -4.83
N THR A 99 -2.00 -23.97 -4.93
CA THR A 99 -1.49 -24.41 -6.23
C THR A 99 -2.08 -25.77 -6.58
N SER A 100 -2.75 -25.87 -7.73
CA SER A 100 -3.34 -27.13 -8.18
C SER A 100 -2.26 -28.21 -8.38
N VAL A 101 -2.70 -29.47 -8.48
CA VAL A 101 -1.82 -30.60 -8.85
C VAL A 101 -1.13 -30.43 -10.21
N SER A 102 -1.59 -29.51 -11.06
CA SER A 102 -0.96 -29.18 -12.35
C SER A 102 -0.10 -27.92 -12.30
N GLY A 103 0.09 -27.33 -11.13
CA GLY A 103 0.91 -26.12 -10.95
C GLY A 103 0.18 -24.82 -11.29
N THR A 104 -1.16 -24.82 -11.34
CA THR A 104 -1.95 -23.63 -11.68
C THR A 104 -2.66 -23.08 -10.45
N THR A 105 -2.52 -21.78 -10.20
CA THR A 105 -3.17 -21.05 -9.12
C THR A 105 -4.60 -20.64 -9.50
N PRO A 106 -5.45 -20.23 -8.55
CA PRO A 106 -6.80 -19.76 -8.85
C PRO A 106 -6.77 -18.44 -9.63
N LEU A 107 -5.75 -17.59 -9.43
CA LEU A 107 -5.62 -16.32 -10.15
C LEU A 107 -5.24 -16.55 -11.61
N GLU A 108 -4.31 -17.46 -11.90
CA GLU A 108 -3.97 -17.87 -13.29
C GLU A 108 -5.17 -18.49 -14.01
N TYR A 109 -6.00 -19.27 -13.31
CA TYR A 109 -7.27 -19.76 -13.85
C TYR A 109 -8.18 -18.58 -14.27
N LEU A 110 -8.36 -17.60 -13.37
CA LEU A 110 -9.20 -16.43 -13.64
C LEU A 110 -8.64 -15.57 -14.76
N GLU A 111 -7.32 -15.44 -14.88
CA GLU A 111 -6.66 -14.73 -15.97
C GLU A 111 -7.02 -15.35 -17.32
N ALA A 112 -7.00 -16.69 -17.41
CA ALA A 112 -7.42 -17.41 -18.61
C ALA A 112 -8.92 -17.28 -18.93
N GLN A 113 -9.77 -17.08 -17.92
CA GLN A 113 -11.23 -16.93 -18.09
C GLN A 113 -11.71 -15.48 -18.17
N ALA A 114 -10.83 -14.49 -17.93
CA ALA A 114 -11.19 -13.09 -17.78
C ALA A 114 -12.06 -12.58 -18.94
N TYR A 115 -11.73 -12.97 -20.17
CA TYR A 115 -12.48 -12.50 -21.34
C TYR A 115 -13.92 -13.00 -21.37
N ALA A 116 -14.11 -14.30 -21.15
CA ALA A 116 -15.41 -14.96 -21.25
C ALA A 116 -16.32 -14.66 -20.05
N TYR A 117 -15.73 -14.43 -18.87
CA TYR A 117 -16.47 -14.17 -17.65
C TYR A 117 -17.18 -12.82 -17.65
N THR A 118 -16.46 -11.80 -18.12
CA THR A 118 -16.84 -10.39 -17.99
C THR A 118 -17.83 -9.91 -19.04
N ARG A 119 -18.11 -10.70 -20.08
CA ARG A 119 -18.89 -10.28 -21.24
C ARG A 119 -19.84 -11.37 -21.70
N ASP A 120 -20.90 -10.98 -22.39
CA ASP A 120 -21.75 -11.93 -23.11
C ASP A 120 -21.10 -12.39 -24.43
N VAL A 121 -21.77 -13.27 -25.16
CA VAL A 121 -21.29 -13.82 -26.45
C VAL A 121 -21.17 -12.76 -27.55
N THR A 122 -21.73 -11.56 -27.36
CA THR A 122 -21.62 -10.43 -28.29
C THR A 122 -20.46 -9.50 -27.95
N GLY A 123 -19.79 -9.73 -26.81
CA GLY A 123 -18.75 -8.85 -26.27
C GLY A 123 -19.28 -7.73 -25.38
N THR A 124 -20.58 -7.73 -25.06
CA THR A 124 -21.16 -6.70 -24.17
C THR A 124 -20.83 -7.02 -22.72
N LEU A 125 -20.28 -6.04 -21.99
CA LEU A 125 -19.79 -6.20 -20.61
C LEU A 125 -20.92 -6.42 -19.58
N PHE A 126 -20.60 -7.17 -18.52
CA PHE A 126 -21.36 -7.29 -17.28
C PHE A 126 -20.66 -6.49 -16.17
N PRO A 127 -21.08 -5.24 -15.87
CA PRO A 127 -20.34 -4.35 -14.98
C PRO A 127 -20.06 -4.93 -13.59
N GLY A 128 -21.06 -5.58 -12.98
CA GLY A 128 -20.88 -6.21 -11.67
C GLY A 128 -19.87 -7.36 -11.67
N ARG A 129 -19.76 -8.11 -12.78
CA ARG A 129 -18.75 -9.18 -12.91
C ARG A 129 -17.35 -8.60 -13.08
N VAL A 130 -17.22 -7.54 -13.89
CA VAL A 130 -15.95 -6.84 -14.07
C VAL A 130 -15.47 -6.29 -12.73
N GLY A 131 -16.32 -5.55 -12.01
CA GLY A 131 -15.98 -4.98 -10.70
C GLY A 131 -15.59 -6.02 -9.65
N MET A 132 -16.30 -7.15 -9.58
CA MET A 132 -15.95 -8.23 -8.65
C MET A 132 -14.62 -8.91 -9.02
N LEU A 133 -14.32 -9.10 -10.32
CA LEU A 133 -13.04 -9.64 -10.75
C LEU A 133 -11.89 -8.66 -10.44
N VAL A 134 -12.05 -7.37 -10.72
CA VAL A 134 -11.07 -6.32 -10.35
C VAL A 134 -10.78 -6.35 -8.85
N ALA A 135 -11.81 -6.44 -8.00
CA ALA A 135 -11.62 -6.51 -6.55
C ALA A 135 -10.76 -7.71 -6.12
N ALA A 136 -10.93 -8.87 -6.75
CA ALA A 136 -10.15 -10.08 -6.44
C ALA A 136 -8.72 -10.04 -6.97
N ILE A 137 -8.51 -9.43 -8.15
CA ILE A 137 -7.17 -9.21 -8.73
C ILE A 137 -6.36 -8.33 -7.79
N VAL A 138 -6.90 -7.16 -7.42
CA VAL A 138 -6.25 -6.22 -6.50
C VAL A 138 -5.99 -6.85 -5.13
N ALA A 139 -6.96 -7.59 -4.59
CA ALA A 139 -6.81 -8.25 -3.30
C ALA A 139 -5.68 -9.30 -3.28
N SER A 140 -5.22 -9.73 -4.46
CA SER A 140 -4.14 -10.70 -4.65
C SER A 140 -2.85 -10.07 -5.17
N ASP A 141 -2.74 -8.74 -5.10
CA ASP A 141 -1.62 -7.95 -5.62
C ASP A 141 -1.39 -8.14 -7.15
N GLY A 142 -2.43 -8.53 -7.90
CA GLY A 142 -2.41 -8.59 -9.36
C GLY A 142 -2.76 -7.23 -9.99
N ASP A 143 -2.41 -7.07 -11.28
CA ASP A 143 -2.69 -5.85 -12.04
C ASP A 143 -4.04 -5.93 -12.78
N PRO A 144 -5.09 -5.19 -12.37
CA PRO A 144 -6.39 -5.20 -13.05
C PRO A 144 -6.41 -4.39 -14.36
N TYR A 145 -5.34 -3.64 -14.65
CA TYR A 145 -5.19 -2.87 -15.89
C TYR A 145 -4.58 -3.71 -17.03
N ALA A 146 -3.99 -4.86 -16.71
CA ALA A 146 -3.45 -5.81 -17.66
C ALA A 146 -3.72 -7.26 -17.24
N PHE A 147 -5.00 -7.68 -17.25
CA PHE A 147 -5.41 -9.00 -16.75
C PHE A 147 -6.13 -9.86 -17.79
N GLY A 148 -5.49 -10.97 -18.19
CA GLY A 148 -5.98 -11.83 -19.26
C GLY A 148 -5.82 -11.19 -20.63
N VAL A 149 -6.28 -11.88 -21.68
CA VAL A 149 -6.11 -11.40 -23.07
C VAL A 149 -7.41 -11.42 -23.87
N TYR A 150 -7.54 -10.50 -24.81
CA TYR A 150 -8.66 -10.50 -25.75
C TYR A 150 -8.69 -11.78 -26.59
N ALA A 151 -9.88 -12.39 -26.70
CA ALA A 151 -10.07 -13.65 -27.40
C ALA A 151 -9.78 -13.56 -28.92
N PRO A 152 -9.39 -14.67 -29.57
CA PRO A 152 -9.22 -14.71 -31.02
C PRO A 152 -10.47 -14.21 -31.77
N GLY A 153 -10.26 -13.30 -32.73
CA GLY A 153 -11.35 -12.67 -33.50
C GLY A 153 -11.85 -11.34 -32.93
N HIS A 154 -11.40 -10.93 -31.74
CA HIS A 154 -11.54 -9.56 -31.25
C HIS A 154 -10.57 -8.62 -31.99
N GLY A 155 -10.92 -7.32 -32.12
CA GLY A 155 -10.05 -6.32 -32.77
C GLY A 155 -8.69 -6.14 -32.10
N SER A 156 -8.62 -6.44 -30.81
CA SER A 156 -7.41 -6.36 -29.96
C SER A 156 -6.89 -7.74 -29.55
N ALA A 157 -7.20 -8.81 -30.30
CA ALA A 157 -6.89 -10.19 -29.93
C ALA A 157 -5.42 -10.39 -29.50
N GLY A 158 -5.21 -11.07 -28.37
CA GLY A 158 -3.88 -11.34 -27.81
C GLY A 158 -3.29 -10.21 -26.96
N LEU A 159 -3.91 -9.02 -26.92
CA LEU A 159 -3.47 -7.92 -26.06
C LEU A 159 -4.09 -8.04 -24.66
N PRO A 160 -3.42 -7.53 -23.61
CA PRO A 160 -3.94 -7.50 -22.26
C PRO A 160 -5.28 -6.76 -22.15
N ILE A 161 -6.14 -7.22 -21.24
CA ILE A 161 -7.43 -6.56 -20.98
C ILE A 161 -7.28 -5.57 -19.84
N ASN A 162 -7.65 -4.31 -20.08
CA ASN A 162 -7.83 -3.32 -19.02
C ASN A 162 -9.25 -3.36 -18.48
N LEU A 163 -9.44 -4.14 -17.41
CA LEU A 163 -10.75 -4.34 -16.80
C LEU A 163 -11.27 -3.07 -16.11
N VAL A 164 -10.37 -2.25 -15.56
CA VAL A 164 -10.73 -1.00 -14.89
C VAL A 164 -11.32 0.00 -15.89
N GLN A 165 -10.66 0.18 -17.03
CA GLN A 165 -11.12 1.07 -18.10
C GLN A 165 -12.43 0.57 -18.71
N GLU A 166 -12.54 -0.74 -18.97
CA GLU A 166 -13.79 -1.34 -19.45
C GLU A 166 -14.95 -1.12 -18.47
N LEU A 167 -14.70 -1.23 -17.15
CA LEU A 167 -15.70 -0.96 -16.12
C LEU A 167 -16.14 0.51 -16.13
N LYS A 168 -15.19 1.45 -16.14
CA LYS A 168 -15.46 2.90 -16.21
C LYS A 168 -16.31 3.25 -17.44
N ALA A 169 -16.09 2.58 -18.58
CA ALA A 169 -16.87 2.78 -19.79
C ALA A 169 -18.34 2.34 -19.70
N THR A 170 -18.73 1.58 -18.66
CA THR A 170 -20.13 1.18 -18.42
C THR A 170 -20.91 2.18 -17.56
N TYR A 171 -20.27 3.27 -17.13
CA TYR A 171 -20.89 4.32 -16.34
C TYR A 171 -21.79 5.25 -17.18
N HIS A 172 -22.96 5.60 -16.64
CA HIS A 172 -23.92 6.52 -17.26
C HIS A 172 -24.03 7.81 -16.43
N PRO A 173 -23.35 8.92 -16.80
CA PRO A 173 -23.32 10.14 -16.00
C PRO A 173 -24.68 10.78 -15.74
N ALA A 174 -25.65 10.57 -16.63
CA ALA A 174 -27.00 11.12 -16.47
C ALA A 174 -27.82 10.45 -15.35
N THR A 175 -27.47 9.21 -14.99
CA THR A 175 -28.20 8.42 -13.98
C THR A 175 -27.34 8.01 -12.81
N GLY A 176 -26.01 8.06 -12.93
CA GLY A 176 -25.08 7.52 -11.94
C GLY A 176 -24.91 6.00 -12.00
N ALA A 177 -25.61 5.30 -12.91
CA ALA A 177 -25.61 3.84 -12.93
C ALA A 177 -24.45 3.24 -13.73
N TYR A 178 -23.90 2.13 -13.27
CA TYR A 178 -23.09 1.22 -14.07
C TYR A 178 -24.00 0.17 -14.72
N SER A 179 -24.11 0.20 -16.06
CA SER A 179 -25.02 -0.71 -16.78
C SER A 179 -24.66 -0.86 -18.26
N THR A 180 -25.13 -1.95 -18.86
CA THR A 180 -25.05 -2.21 -20.30
C THR A 180 -26.35 -2.83 -20.81
N THR A 181 -26.45 -3.10 -22.11
CA THR A 181 -27.56 -3.86 -22.67
C THR A 181 -27.57 -5.34 -22.24
N ALA A 182 -26.42 -5.89 -21.84
CA ALA A 182 -26.32 -7.25 -21.30
C ALA A 182 -26.66 -7.31 -19.80
N SER A 183 -26.50 -6.21 -19.08
CA SER A 183 -26.78 -6.12 -17.65
C SER A 183 -27.39 -4.76 -17.28
N PRO A 184 -28.71 -4.68 -17.04
CA PRO A 184 -29.35 -3.42 -16.70
C PRO A 184 -28.88 -2.90 -15.34
N ALA A 185 -29.13 -1.61 -15.10
CA ALA A 185 -28.80 -0.96 -13.83
C ALA A 185 -29.50 -1.68 -12.65
N SER A 186 -28.72 -2.01 -11.62
CA SER A 186 -29.19 -2.72 -10.43
C SER A 186 -28.25 -2.44 -9.27
N ALA A 187 -28.71 -2.70 -8.03
CA ALA A 187 -27.85 -2.61 -6.85
C ALA A 187 -26.60 -3.51 -7.02
N LEU A 188 -26.79 -4.74 -7.54
CA LEU A 188 -25.69 -5.70 -7.73
C LEU A 188 -24.58 -5.19 -8.65
N ASN A 189 -24.96 -4.65 -9.80
CA ASN A 189 -23.97 -4.06 -10.71
C ASN A 189 -23.28 -2.87 -10.06
N GLN A 190 -24.04 -2.06 -9.34
CA GLN A 190 -23.54 -0.82 -8.77
C GLN A 190 -22.54 -1.06 -7.64
N TRP A 191 -22.85 -1.92 -6.66
CA TRP A 191 -21.96 -2.14 -5.51
C TRP A 191 -20.66 -2.81 -5.95
N TRP A 192 -20.69 -3.76 -6.89
CA TRP A 192 -19.47 -4.41 -7.35
C TRP A 192 -18.63 -3.48 -8.24
N ALA A 193 -19.26 -2.63 -9.05
CA ALA A 193 -18.55 -1.61 -9.79
C ALA A 193 -17.81 -0.65 -8.84
N ILE A 194 -18.50 -0.19 -7.80
CA ILE A 194 -17.93 0.69 -6.77
C ILE A 194 -16.79 -0.01 -6.00
N ILE A 195 -17.01 -1.22 -5.50
CA ILE A 195 -15.99 -1.98 -4.77
C ILE A 195 -14.76 -2.25 -5.65
N GLY A 196 -14.96 -2.63 -6.92
CA GLY A 196 -13.86 -2.90 -7.86
C GLY A 196 -13.02 -1.65 -8.15
N LEU A 197 -13.67 -0.52 -8.45
CA LEU A 197 -12.97 0.74 -8.69
C LEU A 197 -12.28 1.26 -7.43
N ALA A 198 -12.94 1.16 -6.26
CA ALA A 198 -12.34 1.50 -4.97
C ALA A 198 -11.16 0.59 -4.63
N ALA A 199 -11.17 -0.69 -5.04
CA ALA A 199 -10.02 -1.57 -4.91
C ALA A 199 -8.85 -1.05 -5.75
N ALA A 200 -9.12 -0.73 -7.02
CA ALA A 200 -8.15 -0.16 -7.96
C ALA A 200 -7.73 1.29 -7.65
N GLN A 201 -8.21 1.87 -6.53
CA GLN A 201 -8.00 3.25 -6.11
C GLN A 201 -8.47 4.30 -7.13
N GLU A 202 -9.41 3.93 -8.01
CA GLU A 202 -9.94 4.84 -9.02
C GLU A 202 -10.89 5.87 -8.40
N PRO A 203 -10.83 7.15 -8.82
CA PRO A 203 -11.80 8.14 -8.40
C PRO A 203 -13.21 7.70 -8.81
N LEU A 204 -14.11 7.71 -7.83
CA LEU A 204 -15.50 7.35 -8.03
C LEU A 204 -16.35 8.60 -8.30
N PRO A 205 -17.30 8.56 -9.25
CA PRO A 205 -18.26 9.65 -9.40
C PRO A 205 -19.23 9.70 -8.20
N ALA A 206 -19.47 10.88 -7.63
CA ALA A 206 -20.42 11.03 -6.51
C ALA A 206 -21.83 10.49 -6.84
N LEU A 207 -22.31 10.72 -8.07
CA LEU A 207 -23.59 10.20 -8.55
C LEU A 207 -23.66 8.66 -8.54
N ALA A 208 -22.53 7.95 -8.61
CA ALA A 208 -22.53 6.50 -8.50
C ALA A 208 -22.91 6.03 -7.08
N THR A 209 -22.43 6.75 -6.06
CA THR A 209 -22.79 6.52 -4.66
C THR A 209 -24.24 6.95 -4.40
N GLU A 210 -24.66 8.11 -4.92
CA GLU A 210 -26.04 8.58 -4.81
C GLU A 210 -27.05 7.61 -5.43
N TYR A 211 -26.68 6.93 -6.52
CA TYR A 211 -27.53 5.88 -7.10
C TYR A 211 -27.81 4.77 -6.10
N LEU A 212 -26.81 4.27 -5.34
CA LEU A 212 -27.03 3.26 -4.30
C LEU A 212 -27.90 3.80 -3.16
N LEU A 213 -27.63 5.02 -2.69
CA LEU A 213 -28.43 5.67 -1.65
C LEU A 213 -29.90 5.80 -2.07
N GLY A 214 -30.17 6.07 -3.34
CA GLY A 214 -31.52 6.16 -3.91
C GLY A 214 -32.27 4.83 -4.02
N LEU A 215 -31.59 3.69 -3.87
CA LEU A 215 -32.21 2.35 -3.88
C LEU A 215 -32.60 1.87 -2.47
N GLN A 216 -32.32 2.64 -1.42
CA GLN A 216 -32.64 2.22 -0.05
C GLN A 216 -34.16 2.11 0.12
N GLU A 217 -34.61 0.99 0.67
CA GLU A 217 -36.01 0.73 0.96
C GLU A 217 -36.45 1.42 2.26
N THR A 218 -37.75 1.48 2.52
CA THR A 218 -38.30 2.21 3.68
C THR A 218 -37.93 1.62 5.04
N ASP A 219 -37.48 0.37 5.08
CA ASP A 219 -37.00 -0.32 6.28
C ASP A 219 -35.49 -0.08 6.53
N GLY A 220 -34.83 0.72 5.69
CA GLY A 220 -33.41 1.03 5.78
C GLY A 220 -32.49 0.04 5.06
N GLY A 221 -33.01 -1.11 4.59
CA GLY A 221 -32.22 -2.08 3.87
C GLY A 221 -32.12 -1.83 2.36
N TRP A 222 -31.34 -2.68 1.69
CA TRP A 222 -31.23 -2.76 0.23
C TRP A 222 -31.47 -4.19 -0.22
N GLY A 223 -31.90 -4.36 -1.48
CA GLY A 223 -32.12 -5.69 -2.04
C GLY A 223 -32.13 -5.72 -3.56
N TYR A 224 -32.75 -6.76 -4.12
CA TYR A 224 -32.77 -7.05 -5.56
C TYR A 224 -34.05 -6.50 -6.25
N GLY A 225 -34.66 -5.46 -5.69
CA GLY A 225 -35.91 -4.86 -6.19
C GLY A 225 -37.19 -5.59 -5.78
N SER A 226 -37.13 -6.47 -4.77
CA SER A 226 -38.28 -7.17 -4.18
C SER A 226 -38.39 -6.96 -2.66
N GLY A 227 -37.85 -5.84 -2.16
CA GLY A 227 -37.63 -5.57 -0.75
C GLY A 227 -36.19 -5.82 -0.32
N SER A 228 -35.90 -5.50 0.93
CA SER A 228 -34.58 -5.57 1.54
C SER A 228 -34.11 -7.00 1.78
N ASP A 229 -32.81 -7.20 1.64
CA ASP A 229 -32.10 -8.47 1.80
C ASP A 229 -30.82 -8.23 2.62
N THR A 230 -30.49 -9.19 3.49
CA THR A 230 -29.36 -9.06 4.41
C THR A 230 -28.03 -8.99 3.67
N ASP A 231 -27.82 -9.86 2.68
CA ASP A 231 -26.57 -9.94 1.93
C ASP A 231 -26.38 -8.67 1.09
N ALA A 232 -27.43 -8.26 0.37
CA ALA A 232 -27.42 -7.04 -0.44
C ALA A 232 -27.16 -5.80 0.43
N THR A 233 -27.81 -5.70 1.59
CA THR A 233 -27.56 -4.60 2.54
C THR A 233 -26.10 -4.59 2.99
N ALA A 234 -25.54 -5.75 3.36
CA ALA A 234 -24.15 -5.86 3.76
C ALA A 234 -23.16 -5.45 2.66
N TYR A 235 -23.37 -5.84 1.40
CA TYR A 235 -22.53 -5.43 0.28
C TYR A 235 -22.70 -3.94 -0.10
N VAL A 236 -23.92 -3.40 -0.01
CA VAL A 236 -24.16 -1.97 -0.25
C VAL A 236 -23.47 -1.12 0.81
N LEU A 237 -23.54 -1.48 2.10
CA LEU A 237 -22.82 -0.77 3.15
C LEU A 237 -21.31 -0.74 2.88
N GLN A 238 -20.72 -1.88 2.50
CA GLN A 238 -19.31 -1.93 2.12
C GLN A 238 -19.00 -1.02 0.91
N ALA A 239 -19.83 -1.03 -0.13
CA ALA A 239 -19.64 -0.17 -1.31
C ALA A 239 -19.78 1.33 -1.00
N LEU A 240 -20.78 1.72 -0.19
CA LEU A 240 -20.96 3.13 0.22
C LEU A 240 -19.73 3.66 0.93
N LEU A 241 -19.20 2.89 1.89
CA LEU A 241 -18.00 3.26 2.65
C LEU A 241 -16.75 3.24 1.77
N ALA A 242 -16.58 2.20 0.95
CA ALA A 242 -15.47 2.10 0.01
C ALA A 242 -15.46 3.24 -1.02
N SER A 243 -16.60 3.88 -1.28
CA SER A 243 -16.67 5.00 -2.21
C SER A 243 -15.98 6.28 -1.70
N GLY A 244 -15.72 6.39 -0.39
CA GLY A 244 -15.14 7.58 0.23
C GLY A 244 -16.10 8.78 0.32
N HIS A 245 -17.29 8.72 -0.29
CA HIS A 245 -18.25 9.83 -0.27
C HIS A 245 -19.22 9.81 0.92
N VAL A 246 -19.33 8.67 1.61
CA VAL A 246 -20.33 8.46 2.67
C VAL A 246 -19.61 7.95 3.92
N PRO A 247 -19.63 8.70 5.03
CA PRO A 247 -18.99 8.27 6.27
C PRO A 247 -19.83 7.19 6.98
N PRO A 248 -19.22 6.39 7.88
CA PRO A 248 -19.94 5.43 8.72
C PRO A 248 -21.12 6.01 9.51
N THR A 249 -21.05 7.30 9.86
CA THR A 249 -22.08 8.02 10.64
C THR A 249 -23.25 8.54 9.80
N ASP A 250 -23.25 8.33 8.49
CA ASP A 250 -24.33 8.78 7.61
C ASP A 250 -25.68 8.15 8.01
N ALA A 251 -26.76 8.93 7.93
CA ALA A 251 -28.08 8.49 8.39
C ALA A 251 -28.60 7.27 7.63
N GLN A 252 -28.30 7.14 6.33
CA GLN A 252 -28.72 5.98 5.55
C GLN A 252 -27.86 4.75 5.87
N VAL A 253 -26.57 4.93 6.15
CA VAL A 253 -25.69 3.86 6.64
C VAL A 253 -26.20 3.34 8.00
N GLN A 254 -26.54 4.24 8.92
CA GLN A 254 -27.09 3.87 10.23
C GLN A 254 -28.43 3.14 10.10
N ALA A 255 -29.33 3.60 9.21
CA ALA A 255 -30.58 2.88 8.96
C ALA A 255 -30.35 1.46 8.39
N GLY A 256 -29.34 1.27 7.56
CA GLY A 256 -28.93 -0.06 7.09
C GLY A 256 -28.38 -0.96 8.21
N LEU A 257 -27.65 -0.39 9.16
CA LEU A 257 -27.17 -1.11 10.34
C LEU A 257 -28.33 -1.47 11.28
N ASP A 258 -29.30 -0.59 11.46
CA ASP A 258 -30.52 -0.89 12.21
C ASP A 258 -31.29 -2.05 11.56
N PHE A 259 -31.44 -2.05 10.23
CA PHE A 259 -32.00 -3.17 9.49
C PHE A 259 -31.24 -4.48 9.76
N ILE A 260 -29.90 -4.49 9.64
CA ILE A 260 -29.08 -5.67 9.93
C ILE A 260 -29.27 -6.12 11.39
N ARG A 261 -29.33 -5.19 12.34
CA ARG A 261 -29.53 -5.49 13.76
C ARG A 261 -30.87 -6.16 14.01
N ASP A 262 -31.93 -5.67 13.37
CA ASP A 262 -33.28 -6.24 13.48
C ASP A 262 -33.39 -7.65 12.89
N GLN A 263 -32.50 -8.02 11.96
CA GLN A 263 -32.43 -9.37 11.39
C GLN A 263 -31.53 -10.34 12.17
N GLN A 264 -30.79 -9.88 13.19
CA GLN A 264 -29.85 -10.72 13.94
C GLN A 264 -30.59 -11.74 14.80
N ASP A 265 -30.17 -13.01 14.76
CA ASP A 265 -30.77 -14.08 15.56
C ASP A 265 -30.22 -14.19 16.99
N GLU A 266 -30.84 -15.05 17.81
CA GLU A 266 -30.46 -15.28 19.21
C GLU A 266 -29.08 -15.93 19.39
N GLN A 267 -28.49 -16.47 18.33
CA GLN A 267 -27.13 -17.02 18.33
C GLN A 267 -26.10 -15.94 17.94
N GLY A 268 -26.56 -14.80 17.43
CA GLY A 268 -25.74 -13.69 16.96
C GLY A 268 -25.43 -13.75 15.47
N GLY A 269 -26.07 -14.65 14.71
CA GLY A 269 -25.90 -14.84 13.26
C GLY A 269 -27.06 -14.25 12.44
N TRP A 270 -27.00 -14.51 11.13
CA TRP A 270 -28.02 -14.10 10.15
C TRP A 270 -28.39 -15.23 9.21
N GLY A 271 -29.57 -15.12 8.62
CA GLY A 271 -30.19 -16.18 7.84
C GLY A 271 -31.42 -15.71 7.10
N SER A 272 -32.22 -16.65 6.61
CA SER A 272 -33.46 -16.36 5.90
C SER A 272 -34.63 -17.15 6.45
N TRP A 273 -35.83 -16.57 6.32
CA TRP A 273 -37.08 -17.23 6.70
C TRP A 273 -37.72 -17.86 5.47
N TRP A 274 -37.92 -19.18 5.51
CA TRP A 274 -38.69 -19.89 4.49
C TRP A 274 -39.97 -20.46 5.12
N GLY A 275 -41.07 -19.72 4.97
CA GLY A 275 -42.30 -19.99 5.70
C GLY A 275 -42.12 -19.67 7.21
N PRO A 276 -42.54 -20.56 8.13
CA PRO A 276 -42.38 -20.34 9.57
C PRO A 276 -41.00 -20.77 10.10
N THR A 277 -40.10 -21.24 9.24
CA THR A 277 -38.80 -21.82 9.64
C THR A 277 -37.68 -20.88 9.26
N TYR A 278 -36.83 -20.58 10.24
CA TYR A 278 -35.59 -19.83 10.06
C TYR A 278 -34.45 -20.78 9.68
N TYR A 279 -33.65 -20.37 8.70
CA TYR A 279 -32.46 -21.08 8.24
C TYR A 279 -31.24 -20.18 8.44
N PRO A 280 -30.34 -20.52 9.38
CA PRO A 280 -29.09 -19.78 9.54
C PRO A 280 -28.23 -19.92 8.27
N SER A 281 -27.52 -18.86 7.91
CA SER A 281 -26.74 -18.77 6.68
C SER A 281 -25.31 -18.35 7.00
N ALA A 282 -24.35 -19.20 6.62
CA ALA A 282 -22.93 -18.87 6.72
C ALA A 282 -22.57 -17.69 5.82
N ASP A 283 -23.17 -17.62 4.62
CA ASP A 283 -22.95 -16.54 3.64
C ASP A 283 -23.43 -15.19 4.17
N SER A 284 -24.65 -15.16 4.71
CA SER A 284 -25.25 -13.94 5.26
C SER A 284 -24.52 -13.49 6.51
N THR A 285 -24.18 -14.44 7.40
CA THR A 285 -23.43 -14.12 8.62
C THR A 285 -22.03 -13.59 8.27
N ALA A 286 -21.34 -14.19 7.30
CA ALA A 286 -20.03 -13.73 6.87
C ALA A 286 -20.06 -12.34 6.23
N SER A 287 -20.98 -12.11 5.28
CA SER A 287 -21.09 -10.81 4.60
C SER A 287 -21.44 -9.68 5.58
N VAL A 288 -22.32 -9.95 6.55
CA VAL A 288 -22.60 -9.00 7.63
C VAL A 288 -21.36 -8.73 8.46
N ILE A 289 -20.60 -9.75 8.89
CA ILE A 289 -19.34 -9.52 9.62
C ILE A 289 -18.39 -8.62 8.83
N GLN A 290 -18.25 -8.83 7.51
CA GLN A 290 -17.44 -7.96 6.66
C GLN A 290 -17.98 -6.52 6.60
N ALA A 291 -19.31 -6.33 6.53
CA ALA A 291 -19.93 -5.01 6.56
C ALA A 291 -19.72 -4.29 7.90
N LEU A 292 -19.86 -5.01 9.02
CA LEU A 292 -19.57 -4.50 10.34
C LEU A 292 -18.10 -4.08 10.47
N ALA A 293 -17.19 -4.90 9.95
CA ALA A 293 -15.78 -4.57 9.89
C ALA A 293 -15.53 -3.29 9.05
N ALA A 294 -16.21 -3.15 7.91
CA ALA A 294 -16.08 -1.96 7.05
C ALA A 294 -16.53 -0.67 7.73
N VAL A 295 -17.58 -0.76 8.58
CA VAL A 295 -18.10 0.35 9.39
C VAL A 295 -17.17 0.71 10.56
N GLY A 296 -16.30 -0.22 10.98
CA GLY A 296 -15.41 -0.04 12.12
C GLY A 296 -15.89 -0.74 13.40
N TYR A 297 -16.73 -1.75 13.30
CA TYR A 297 -17.05 -2.65 14.41
C TYR A 297 -16.09 -3.84 14.42
N ILE A 298 -14.82 -3.60 14.75
CA ILE A 298 -13.79 -4.66 14.84
C ILE A 298 -13.26 -4.79 16.29
N PRO A 299 -13.27 -5.99 16.89
CA PRO A 299 -13.94 -7.18 16.38
C PRO A 299 -15.46 -7.03 16.47
N ALA A 300 -16.18 -7.59 15.49
CA ALA A 300 -17.64 -7.62 15.49
C ALA A 300 -18.17 -8.50 16.64
N THR A 301 -17.31 -9.37 17.18
CA THR A 301 -17.64 -10.29 18.26
C THR A 301 -18.11 -9.60 19.55
N GLU A 302 -17.58 -8.43 19.88
CA GLU A 302 -17.91 -7.75 21.14
C GLU A 302 -19.02 -6.73 20.94
N SER A 303 -18.91 -5.93 19.88
CA SER A 303 -19.83 -4.84 19.56
C SER A 303 -21.19 -5.33 19.03
N TRP A 304 -21.26 -6.58 18.57
CA TRP A 304 -22.48 -7.20 18.04
C TRP A 304 -22.86 -8.52 18.74
N ALA A 305 -22.34 -8.77 19.95
CA ALA A 305 -22.81 -9.88 20.79
C ALA A 305 -24.26 -9.67 21.24
N VAL A 306 -25.05 -10.75 21.22
CA VAL A 306 -26.41 -10.80 21.80
C VAL A 306 -26.43 -11.42 23.20
N GLY A 307 -25.31 -12.03 23.62
CA GLY A 307 -25.11 -12.60 24.94
C GLY A 307 -23.71 -13.19 25.11
N PRO A 308 -23.36 -13.69 26.32
CA PRO A 308 -22.05 -14.29 26.57
C PRO A 308 -21.78 -15.48 25.64
N GLY A 309 -20.75 -15.38 24.79
CA GLY A 309 -20.41 -16.39 23.79
C GLY A 309 -21.39 -16.49 22.60
N GLN A 310 -22.37 -15.58 22.51
CA GLN A 310 -23.35 -15.51 21.43
C GLN A 310 -23.05 -14.27 20.59
N HIS A 311 -22.15 -14.42 19.63
CA HIS A 311 -21.63 -13.34 18.81
C HIS A 311 -21.41 -13.82 17.36
N PRO A 312 -21.30 -12.89 16.38
CA PRO A 312 -21.27 -13.23 14.96
C PRO A 312 -20.26 -14.32 14.56
N GLN A 313 -19.00 -14.23 15.00
CA GLN A 313 -18.00 -15.27 14.69
C GLN A 313 -18.32 -16.64 15.29
N ALA A 314 -18.88 -16.69 16.52
CA ALA A 314 -19.25 -17.95 17.15
C ALA A 314 -20.45 -18.58 16.44
N ALA A 315 -21.43 -17.76 16.04
CA ALA A 315 -22.56 -18.20 15.23
C ALA A 315 -22.10 -18.79 13.90
N LEU A 316 -21.19 -18.09 13.20
CA LEU A 316 -20.62 -18.56 11.94
C LEU A 316 -19.85 -19.87 12.15
N ALA A 317 -18.90 -19.91 13.08
CA ALA A 317 -18.07 -21.08 13.34
C ALA A 317 -18.88 -22.33 13.74
N ALA A 318 -20.00 -22.15 14.43
CA ALA A 318 -20.91 -23.24 14.78
C ALA A 318 -21.59 -23.90 13.57
N MET A 319 -21.55 -23.26 12.39
CA MET A 319 -22.09 -23.80 11.14
C MET A 319 -21.09 -24.68 10.38
N GLN A 320 -19.85 -24.84 10.84
CA GLN A 320 -18.86 -25.68 10.18
C GLN A 320 -19.24 -27.17 10.27
N ALA A 321 -19.24 -27.85 9.12
CA ALA A 321 -19.43 -29.29 9.05
C ALA A 321 -18.16 -30.06 9.46
N ALA A 322 -18.31 -31.36 9.73
CA ALA A 322 -17.20 -32.21 10.19
C ALA A 322 -16.07 -32.39 9.15
N ASP A 323 -16.32 -32.09 7.88
CA ASP A 323 -15.32 -32.11 6.81
C ASP A 323 -14.61 -30.75 6.62
N GLY A 324 -14.92 -29.76 7.47
CA GLY A 324 -14.38 -28.41 7.43
C GLY A 324 -15.18 -27.42 6.58
N SER A 325 -16.16 -27.90 5.81
CA SER A 325 -16.96 -27.03 4.93
C SER A 325 -17.97 -26.17 5.68
N PHE A 326 -18.40 -25.09 5.05
CA PHE A 326 -19.60 -24.34 5.41
C PHE A 326 -20.62 -24.46 4.28
N SER A 327 -21.90 -24.64 4.66
CA SER A 327 -23.00 -24.88 3.72
C SER A 327 -22.78 -26.08 2.77
N ASP A 328 -21.94 -27.03 3.17
CA ASP A 328 -21.51 -28.20 2.37
C ASP A 328 -20.98 -27.86 0.96
N ASN A 329 -20.42 -26.64 0.77
CA ASN A 329 -19.92 -26.21 -0.55
C ASN A 329 -18.74 -25.22 -0.47
N VAL A 330 -18.05 -25.03 -1.61
CA VAL A 330 -16.89 -24.14 -1.73
C VAL A 330 -17.22 -22.68 -1.49
N LEU A 331 -18.34 -22.19 -2.04
CA LEU A 331 -18.73 -20.79 -1.94
C LEU A 331 -18.99 -20.38 -0.49
N GLY A 332 -19.80 -21.17 0.22
CA GLY A 332 -20.09 -20.96 1.64
C GLY A 332 -18.84 -21.00 2.49
N THR A 333 -17.93 -21.93 2.19
CA THR A 333 -16.63 -22.05 2.89
C THR A 333 -15.74 -20.82 2.66
N ALA A 334 -15.66 -20.33 1.43
CA ALA A 334 -14.88 -19.14 1.09
C ALA A 334 -15.45 -17.88 1.78
N HIS A 335 -16.77 -17.66 1.76
CA HIS A 335 -17.39 -16.57 2.49
C HIS A 335 -17.17 -16.69 3.99
N ALA A 336 -17.34 -17.89 4.57
CA ALA A 336 -17.12 -18.11 5.99
C ALA A 336 -15.69 -17.75 6.42
N ILE A 337 -14.67 -18.11 5.63
CA ILE A 337 -13.29 -17.67 5.89
C ILE A 337 -13.21 -16.14 5.91
N ALA A 338 -13.74 -15.45 4.89
CA ALA A 338 -13.70 -13.99 4.83
C ALA A 338 -14.39 -13.32 6.02
N GLY A 339 -15.53 -13.87 6.47
CA GLY A 339 -16.26 -13.42 7.67
C GLY A 339 -15.49 -13.70 8.97
N LEU A 340 -14.96 -14.91 9.15
CA LEU A 340 -14.16 -15.28 10.33
C LEU A 340 -12.89 -14.42 10.46
N MET A 341 -12.36 -13.94 9.33
CA MET A 341 -11.22 -13.03 9.28
C MET A 341 -11.58 -11.55 9.45
N GLU A 342 -12.86 -11.20 9.53
CA GLU A 342 -13.34 -9.81 9.65
C GLU A 342 -12.75 -8.88 8.57
N ALA A 343 -12.60 -9.39 7.35
CA ALA A 343 -11.94 -8.68 6.26
C ALA A 343 -12.94 -7.91 5.39
N PRO A 344 -13.09 -6.58 5.52
CA PRO A 344 -14.02 -5.81 4.70
C PRO A 344 -13.55 -5.69 3.25
N LEU A 345 -14.49 -5.51 2.32
CA LEU A 345 -14.20 -5.19 0.92
C LEU A 345 -14.12 -3.66 0.70
N PRO A 346 -13.26 -3.20 -0.24
CA PRO A 346 -12.25 -3.97 -0.93
C PRO A 346 -11.08 -4.35 0.00
N ILE A 347 -10.52 -5.55 -0.18
CA ILE A 347 -9.32 -5.99 0.53
C ILE A 347 -8.12 -5.43 -0.23
N LEU A 348 -7.31 -4.62 0.43
CA LEU A 348 -6.10 -4.04 -0.14
C LEU A 348 -4.83 -4.77 0.35
N GLY A 349 -3.82 -4.79 -0.52
CA GLY A 349 -2.42 -5.06 -0.17
C GLY A 349 -1.80 -3.91 0.65
N ALA A 350 -0.59 -4.12 1.17
CA ALA A 350 0.06 -3.13 2.04
C ALA A 350 0.30 -1.78 1.34
N GLU A 351 0.74 -1.79 0.08
CA GLU A 351 0.95 -0.59 -0.72
C GLU A 351 -0.35 0.19 -0.95
N GLY A 352 -1.43 -0.49 -1.36
CA GLY A 352 -2.74 0.14 -1.51
C GLY A 352 -3.26 0.73 -0.20
N MET A 353 -3.00 0.09 0.94
CA MET A 353 -3.35 0.62 2.27
C MET A 353 -2.51 1.86 2.61
N ALA A 354 -1.22 1.87 2.27
CA ALA A 354 -0.35 3.02 2.44
C ALA A 354 -0.81 4.22 1.60
N HIS A 355 -1.11 4.04 0.31
CA HIS A 355 -1.65 5.09 -0.55
C HIS A 355 -3.02 5.62 -0.08
N ARG A 356 -3.88 4.73 0.42
CA ARG A 356 -5.15 5.16 1.01
C ARG A 356 -4.94 6.03 2.26
N ALA A 357 -3.98 5.67 3.12
CA ALA A 357 -3.61 6.46 4.29
C ALA A 357 -3.01 7.82 3.90
N LEU A 358 -2.15 7.86 2.88
CA LEU A 358 -1.56 9.09 2.34
C LEU A 358 -2.62 10.03 1.74
N SER A 359 -3.58 9.46 1.00
CA SER A 359 -4.71 10.21 0.44
C SER A 359 -5.57 10.84 1.54
N TRP A 360 -5.85 10.08 2.61
CA TRP A 360 -6.56 10.61 3.77
C TRP A 360 -5.77 11.74 4.44
N LEU A 361 -4.45 11.57 4.64
CA LEU A 361 -3.56 12.59 5.23
C LEU A 361 -3.54 13.87 4.39
N ALA A 362 -3.40 13.78 3.06
CA ALA A 362 -3.42 14.96 2.19
C ALA A 362 -4.70 15.81 2.39
N GLY A 363 -5.85 15.16 2.63
CA GLY A 363 -7.10 15.83 2.95
C GLY A 363 -7.14 16.54 4.31
N GLN A 364 -6.19 16.29 5.22
CA GLN A 364 -6.10 16.94 6.53
C GLN A 364 -5.08 18.09 6.60
N GLN A 365 -4.40 18.42 5.49
CA GLN A 365 -3.37 19.46 5.48
C GLN A 365 -3.96 20.84 5.81
N GLY A 366 -3.29 21.58 6.69
CA GLY A 366 -3.63 22.95 7.04
C GLY A 366 -3.38 23.91 5.88
N ALA A 367 -4.06 25.06 5.90
CA ALA A 367 -3.86 26.12 4.90
C ALA A 367 -2.43 26.68 4.88
N ASP A 368 -1.69 26.54 5.98
CA ASP A 368 -0.29 26.91 6.13
C ASP A 368 0.69 25.87 5.57
N GLY A 369 0.20 24.80 4.96
CA GLY A 369 1.02 23.70 4.43
C GLY A 369 1.36 22.63 5.47
N GLY A 370 1.12 22.86 6.77
CA GLY A 370 1.51 21.93 7.84
C GLY A 370 0.38 21.08 8.40
N PHE A 371 0.74 20.21 9.34
CA PHE A 371 -0.19 19.38 10.11
C PHE A 371 -0.13 19.74 11.60
N GLY A 372 -0.56 20.97 11.92
CA GLY A 372 -0.60 21.51 13.28
C GLY A 372 0.75 21.93 13.87
N GLY A 373 1.86 21.24 13.55
CA GLY A 373 3.20 21.61 14.00
C GLY A 373 4.34 20.82 13.35
N ALA A 374 5.58 21.25 13.62
CA ALA A 374 6.79 20.71 12.99
C ALA A 374 7.01 19.21 13.22
N SER A 375 6.76 18.69 14.43
CA SER A 375 6.94 17.26 14.72
C SER A 375 6.04 16.38 13.85
N ALA A 376 4.75 16.68 13.81
CA ALA A 376 3.79 15.89 13.03
C ALA A 376 4.05 16.04 11.53
N THR A 377 4.36 17.26 11.07
CA THR A 377 4.69 17.51 9.66
C THR A 377 5.96 16.79 9.24
N SER A 378 6.99 16.72 10.10
CA SER A 378 8.23 15.97 9.83
C SER A 378 7.96 14.48 9.61
N GLU A 379 7.15 13.85 10.48
CA GLU A 379 6.82 12.42 10.34
C GLU A 379 5.91 12.14 9.14
N ILE A 380 5.05 13.10 8.77
CA ILE A 380 4.24 13.01 7.56
C ILE A 380 5.11 13.12 6.30
N ILE A 381 6.10 14.01 6.27
CA ILE A 381 7.08 14.08 5.18
C ILE A 381 7.82 12.74 5.04
N ILE A 382 8.23 12.13 6.15
CA ILE A 382 8.84 10.79 6.13
C ILE A 382 7.87 9.73 5.57
N ALA A 383 6.58 9.80 5.92
CA ALA A 383 5.57 8.89 5.38
C ALA A 383 5.37 9.04 3.86
N PHE A 384 5.34 10.27 3.34
CA PHE A 384 5.30 10.54 1.90
C PHE A 384 6.59 10.07 1.20
N GLY A 385 7.76 10.38 1.78
CA GLY A 385 9.06 9.95 1.27
C GLY A 385 9.21 8.42 1.24
N ALA A 386 8.63 7.71 2.21
CA ALA A 386 8.62 6.24 2.23
C ALA A 386 7.84 5.63 1.05
N ALA A 387 6.85 6.37 0.52
CA ALA A 387 6.11 6.02 -0.68
C ALA A 387 6.75 6.57 -1.97
N GLY A 388 7.93 7.20 -1.87
CA GLY A 388 8.61 7.85 -2.99
C GLY A 388 7.91 9.14 -3.46
N ILE A 389 7.10 9.77 -2.60
CA ILE A 389 6.37 10.99 -2.93
C ILE A 389 7.17 12.20 -2.45
N ASP A 390 7.48 13.09 -3.39
CA ASP A 390 8.11 14.37 -3.09
C ASP A 390 7.16 15.27 -2.28
N ALA A 391 7.59 15.62 -1.07
CA ALA A 391 6.87 16.47 -0.14
C ALA A 391 6.61 17.91 -0.66
N HIS A 392 7.34 18.38 -1.66
CA HIS A 392 7.09 19.66 -2.35
C HIS A 392 5.83 19.64 -3.21
N THR A 393 5.40 18.45 -3.63
CA THR A 393 4.21 18.25 -4.46
C THR A 393 2.93 18.15 -3.63
N VAL A 394 3.05 17.89 -2.33
CA VAL A 394 1.93 17.83 -1.38
C VAL A 394 1.59 19.23 -0.89
N ARG A 395 0.65 19.88 -1.59
CA ARG A 395 0.36 21.30 -1.44
C ARG A 395 -1.03 21.56 -0.85
N SER A 396 -1.09 22.57 0.03
CA SER A 396 -2.34 23.02 0.62
C SER A 396 -3.22 23.76 -0.39
N VAL A 397 -4.45 24.07 0.02
CA VAL A 397 -5.37 24.95 -0.73
C VAL A 397 -4.84 26.37 -0.97
N GLN A 398 -3.77 26.78 -0.28
CA GLN A 398 -3.09 28.07 -0.48
C GLN A 398 -1.76 27.94 -1.24
N ASP A 399 -1.47 26.77 -1.82
CA ASP A 399 -0.25 26.50 -2.59
C ASP A 399 1.04 26.51 -1.74
N GLU A 400 0.93 26.20 -0.45
CA GLU A 400 2.06 26.00 0.47
C GLU A 400 2.35 24.49 0.60
N SER A 401 3.62 24.07 0.43
CA SER A 401 4.02 22.66 0.57
C SER A 401 4.34 22.26 2.02
N LEU A 402 4.52 20.96 2.26
CA LEU A 402 4.98 20.45 3.56
C LEU A 402 6.37 20.99 3.91
N VAL A 403 7.25 21.09 2.92
CA VAL A 403 8.63 21.55 3.08
C VAL A 403 8.66 23.06 3.36
N ASP A 404 7.86 23.85 2.63
CA ASP A 404 7.71 25.30 2.88
C ASP A 404 7.31 25.56 4.33
N PHE A 405 6.27 24.86 4.81
CA PHE A 405 5.86 24.95 6.20
C PHE A 405 7.02 24.58 7.15
N LEU A 406 7.69 23.45 6.93
CA LEU A 406 8.71 22.97 7.84
C LEU A 406 9.91 23.92 7.93
N ILE A 407 10.31 24.54 6.83
CA ILE A 407 11.35 25.58 6.78
C ILE A 407 10.98 26.75 7.72
N THR A 408 9.71 27.18 7.76
CA THR A 408 9.28 28.25 8.66
C THR A 408 9.40 27.88 10.15
N GLN A 409 9.39 26.59 10.48
CA GLN A 409 9.41 26.10 11.85
C GLN A 409 10.83 25.91 12.40
N VAL A 410 11.86 25.84 11.55
CA VAL A 410 13.25 25.58 11.94
C VAL A 410 13.73 26.49 13.09
N PRO A 411 13.47 27.82 13.10
CA PRO A 411 13.94 28.68 14.19
C PRO A 411 13.35 28.37 15.57
N THR A 412 12.19 27.71 15.60
CA THR A 412 11.44 27.41 16.82
C THR A 412 11.48 25.93 17.22
N TYR A 413 11.77 25.03 16.27
CA TYR A 413 11.75 23.58 16.46
C TYR A 413 13.16 22.95 16.40
N SER A 414 14.10 23.58 17.09
CA SER A 414 15.52 23.16 17.12
C SER A 414 16.10 23.21 18.54
N ALA A 415 15.23 23.21 19.56
CA ALA A 415 15.60 23.43 20.96
C ALA A 415 16.21 22.18 21.63
N ASP A 416 15.98 20.98 21.09
CA ASP A 416 16.53 19.71 21.56
C ASP A 416 17.07 18.90 20.37
N GLY A 417 18.14 18.12 20.59
CA GLY A 417 18.75 17.29 19.55
C GLY A 417 17.80 16.29 18.88
N GLY A 418 16.79 15.77 19.58
CA GLY A 418 15.76 14.91 18.99
C GLY A 418 14.80 15.64 18.05
N GLU A 419 14.53 16.93 18.31
CA GLU A 419 13.70 17.77 17.44
C GLU A 419 14.46 18.11 16.15
N VAL A 420 15.74 18.52 16.28
CA VAL A 420 16.63 18.72 15.13
C VAL A 420 16.82 17.42 14.35
N GLY A 421 16.95 16.29 15.06
CA GLY A 421 17.06 14.99 14.43
C GLY A 421 15.85 14.65 13.56
N LYS A 422 14.63 14.93 14.03
CA LYS A 422 13.42 14.77 13.19
C LYS A 422 13.40 15.70 11.99
N LEU A 423 13.86 16.94 12.13
CA LEU A 423 13.96 17.87 10.99
C LEU A 423 14.90 17.35 9.90
N ILE A 424 16.06 16.82 10.29
CA ILE A 424 17.02 16.23 9.35
C ILE A 424 16.42 15.01 8.66
N LEU A 425 15.78 14.10 9.40
CA LEU A 425 15.12 12.93 8.82
C LEU A 425 14.04 13.32 7.80
N ALA A 426 13.26 14.36 8.09
CA ALA A 426 12.27 14.87 7.16
C ALA A 426 12.91 15.53 5.92
N ALA A 427 13.92 16.39 6.12
CA ALA A 427 14.63 17.04 5.02
C ALA A 427 15.21 15.99 4.04
N VAL A 428 15.94 15.00 4.57
CA VAL A 428 16.52 13.92 3.77
C VAL A 428 15.44 13.08 3.08
N ALA A 429 14.35 12.74 3.77
CA ALA A 429 13.25 11.99 3.16
C ALA A 429 12.57 12.76 2.01
N SER A 430 12.65 14.09 1.99
CA SER A 430 12.21 14.95 0.89
C SER A 430 13.29 15.28 -0.16
N GLY A 431 14.48 14.67 -0.07
CA GLY A 431 15.60 14.95 -0.98
C GLY A 431 16.31 16.29 -0.74
N GLU A 432 16.07 16.93 0.40
CA GLU A 432 16.70 18.20 0.77
C GLU A 432 18.06 18.00 1.45
N ASP A 433 18.96 18.95 1.23
CA ASP A 433 20.27 18.99 1.89
C ASP A 433 20.14 19.46 3.35
N PRO A 434 20.41 18.61 4.36
CA PRO A 434 20.32 19.00 5.77
C PRO A 434 21.39 20.01 6.21
N HIS A 435 22.47 20.23 5.44
CA HIS A 435 23.44 21.31 5.68
C HIS A 435 22.95 22.67 5.18
N ASN A 436 21.87 22.71 4.38
CA ASN A 436 21.29 23.93 3.84
C ASN A 436 19.76 23.86 3.72
N PHE A 437 19.08 23.50 4.79
CA PHE A 437 17.62 23.42 4.82
C PHE A 437 17.00 24.79 5.13
N GLY A 438 16.44 25.46 4.13
CA GLY A 438 15.85 26.80 4.30
C GLY A 438 16.85 27.87 4.77
N GLY A 439 18.14 27.68 4.46
CA GLY A 439 19.24 28.53 4.91
C GLY A 439 19.78 28.20 6.31
N TYR A 440 19.36 27.07 6.90
CA TYR A 440 19.88 26.56 8.18
C TYR A 440 20.72 25.30 7.96
N ASP A 441 21.83 25.22 8.70
CA ASP A 441 22.64 24.01 8.80
C ASP A 441 22.14 23.19 10.00
N LEU A 442 21.30 22.20 9.71
CA LEU A 442 20.67 21.37 10.73
C LEU A 442 21.67 20.39 11.36
N VAL A 443 22.67 19.94 10.61
CA VAL A 443 23.72 19.03 11.11
C VAL A 443 24.57 19.74 12.16
N VAL A 444 24.97 21.00 11.89
CA VAL A 444 25.63 21.84 12.89
C VAL A 444 24.71 22.09 14.09
N SER A 445 23.42 22.34 13.86
CA SER A 445 22.45 22.50 14.96
C SER A 445 22.35 21.23 15.82
N LEU A 446 22.35 20.03 15.22
CA LEU A 446 22.27 18.75 15.94
C LEU A 446 23.54 18.50 16.75
N THR A 447 24.70 18.71 16.15
CA THR A 447 26.00 18.48 16.81
C THR A 447 26.28 19.45 17.95
N GLN A 448 25.66 20.64 17.96
CA GLN A 448 25.69 21.54 19.13
C GLN A 448 24.99 20.97 20.37
N HIS A 449 24.06 20.03 20.19
CA HIS A 449 23.40 19.30 21.28
C HIS A 449 24.19 18.08 21.74
N LEU A 450 25.29 17.71 21.08
CA LEU A 450 26.10 16.55 21.43
C LEU A 450 26.98 16.85 22.66
N SER A 451 26.73 16.12 23.74
CA SER A 451 27.52 16.22 24.97
C SER A 451 28.85 15.45 24.85
N PRO A 452 29.85 15.75 25.70
CA PRO A 452 31.09 14.97 25.75
C PRO A 452 30.92 13.49 26.07
N THR A 453 29.77 13.08 26.61
CA THR A 453 29.43 11.68 26.89
C THR A 453 28.65 11.03 25.74
N GLY A 454 28.60 11.66 24.56
CA GLY A 454 27.98 11.11 23.35
C GLY A 454 26.48 11.37 23.20
N GLN A 455 25.85 12.08 24.13
CA GLN A 455 24.39 12.25 24.16
C GLN A 455 23.91 13.50 23.43
N PHE A 456 22.89 13.37 22.59
CA PHE A 456 22.13 14.53 22.09
C PHE A 456 21.11 15.02 23.12
N GLY A 457 21.25 16.27 23.56
CA GLY A 457 20.23 16.94 24.38
C GLY A 457 19.99 16.29 25.75
N THR A 458 18.72 16.04 26.08
CA THR A 458 18.26 15.53 27.39
C THR A 458 18.30 14.00 27.49
N ASP A 459 18.25 13.42 28.71
CA ASP A 459 18.37 11.95 28.96
C ASP A 459 17.09 11.20 28.59
N ILE A 460 16.73 11.32 27.32
CA ILE A 460 15.58 10.71 26.67
C ILE A 460 16.12 9.84 25.54
N GLN A 461 16.01 8.52 25.72
CA GLN A 461 16.64 7.52 24.85
C GLN A 461 16.05 7.55 23.44
N PHE A 462 14.73 7.77 23.34
CA PHE A 462 14.03 7.93 22.06
C PHE A 462 14.58 9.11 21.24
N ARG A 463 14.78 10.28 21.88
CA ARG A 463 15.32 11.48 21.23
C ARG A 463 16.77 11.31 20.82
N HIS A 464 17.55 10.62 21.64
CA HIS A 464 18.93 10.27 21.33
C HIS A 464 19.03 9.40 20.07
N ALA A 465 18.20 8.35 19.97
CA ALA A 465 18.13 7.48 18.81
C ALA A 465 17.77 8.24 17.52
N LEU A 466 16.85 9.21 17.60
CA LEU A 466 16.54 10.09 16.47
C LEU A 466 17.74 10.93 16.02
N GLY A 467 18.55 11.44 16.95
CA GLY A 467 19.78 12.16 16.62
C GLY A 467 20.82 11.27 15.93
N MET A 468 20.93 10.00 16.33
CA MET A 468 21.78 9.03 15.63
C MET A 468 21.30 8.77 14.21
N LEU A 469 20.01 8.47 14.03
CA LEU A 469 19.41 8.25 12.72
C LEU A 469 19.57 9.48 11.81
N ALA A 470 19.48 10.68 12.38
CA ALA A 470 19.67 11.93 11.65
C ALA A 470 21.09 12.10 11.12
N LEU A 471 22.12 11.74 11.91
CA LEU A 471 23.49 11.74 11.40
C LEU A 471 23.65 10.74 10.25
N VAL A 472 23.11 9.52 10.40
CA VAL A 472 23.16 8.52 9.31
C VAL A 472 22.45 9.04 8.05
N ALA A 473 21.28 9.67 8.20
CA ALA A 473 20.53 10.23 7.09
C ALA A 473 21.28 11.35 6.37
N ALA A 474 22.04 12.16 7.11
CA ALA A 474 22.86 13.24 6.56
C ALA A 474 24.22 12.77 6.01
N ASP A 475 24.44 11.45 5.88
CA ASP A 475 25.73 10.83 5.53
C ASP A 475 26.89 11.27 6.45
N GLU A 476 26.59 11.50 7.73
CA GLU A 476 27.56 11.88 8.75
C GLU A 476 27.99 10.67 9.59
N ALA A 477 29.25 10.69 10.01
CA ALA A 477 29.77 9.65 10.89
C ALA A 477 29.12 9.72 12.29
N VAL A 478 28.48 8.62 12.72
CA VAL A 478 27.96 8.50 14.09
C VAL A 478 29.11 8.28 15.08
N PRO A 479 29.31 9.16 16.08
CA PRO A 479 30.39 8.99 17.04
C PRO A 479 30.25 7.69 17.86
N PRO A 480 31.34 6.91 18.09
CA PRO A 480 31.27 5.70 18.91
C PRO A 480 30.75 5.94 20.33
N THR A 481 31.04 7.10 20.92
CA THR A 481 30.50 7.48 22.24
C THR A 481 28.98 7.57 22.27
N THR A 482 28.35 7.84 21.13
CA THR A 482 26.90 7.93 21.00
C THR A 482 26.28 6.54 20.97
N THR A 483 26.82 5.61 20.18
CA THR A 483 26.36 4.20 20.19
C THR A 483 26.61 3.54 21.55
N GLU A 484 27.76 3.79 22.18
CA GLU A 484 28.06 3.32 23.55
C GLU A 484 27.07 3.87 24.58
N TRP A 485 26.74 5.17 24.53
CA TRP A 485 25.80 5.80 25.45
C TRP A 485 24.41 5.15 25.40
N LEU A 486 23.94 4.81 24.19
CA LEU A 486 22.65 4.15 24.00
C LEU A 486 22.71 2.70 24.52
N LYS A 487 23.77 1.95 24.19
CA LYS A 487 23.94 0.56 24.68
C LYS A 487 24.03 0.48 26.21
N ASP A 488 24.68 1.44 26.86
CA ASP A 488 24.77 1.53 28.33
C ASP A 488 23.41 1.75 29.03
N ARG A 489 22.40 2.17 28.27
CA ARG A 489 21.02 2.40 28.76
C ARG A 489 20.06 1.28 28.45
N GLN A 490 20.51 0.24 27.74
CA GLN A 490 19.70 -0.94 27.52
C GLN A 490 19.36 -1.58 28.87
N THR A 491 18.06 -1.84 29.09
CA THR A 491 17.58 -2.42 30.33
C THR A 491 17.94 -3.90 30.41
N SER A 492 17.80 -4.51 31.60
CA SER A 492 17.99 -5.96 31.76
C SER A 492 16.97 -6.81 30.99
N SER A 493 15.88 -6.21 30.49
CA SER A 493 14.92 -6.90 29.62
C SER A 493 15.41 -7.02 28.17
N GLY A 494 16.47 -6.30 27.81
CA GLY A 494 16.96 -6.19 26.44
C GLY A 494 16.34 -5.03 25.65
N GLY A 495 15.27 -4.39 26.14
CA GLY A 495 14.70 -3.19 25.53
C GLY A 495 15.25 -1.88 26.12
N TRP A 496 14.85 -0.77 25.50
CA TRP A 496 15.07 0.60 25.97
C TRP A 496 13.78 1.22 26.48
N ALA A 497 13.94 2.16 27.40
CA ALA A 497 12.86 2.89 28.03
C ALA A 497 12.88 4.34 27.55
N TRP A 498 11.72 4.99 27.45
CA TRP A 498 11.65 6.42 27.08
C TRP A 498 12.70 7.29 27.79
N THR A 499 12.89 7.06 29.10
CA THR A 499 13.88 7.74 29.95
C THR A 499 14.49 6.75 30.95
N ALA A 500 15.62 7.10 31.55
CA ALA A 500 16.22 6.29 32.61
C ALA A 500 15.26 6.07 33.80
N GLY A 501 15.24 4.84 34.34
CA GLY A 501 14.53 4.49 35.58
C GLY A 501 13.08 4.00 35.40
N VAL A 502 12.58 3.89 34.17
CA VAL A 502 11.30 3.23 33.87
C VAL A 502 11.52 1.92 33.09
N ALA A 503 10.48 1.10 32.96
CA ALA A 503 10.53 -0.15 32.22
C ALA A 503 10.74 0.11 30.72
N ALA A 504 11.33 -0.87 30.02
CA ALA A 504 11.47 -0.79 28.57
C ALA A 504 10.10 -0.84 27.87
N ASP A 505 9.97 -0.07 26.81
CA ASP A 505 8.77 0.02 25.96
C ASP A 505 9.13 -0.36 24.52
N THR A 506 8.13 -0.79 23.75
CA THR A 506 8.33 -1.30 22.39
C THR A 506 8.74 -0.20 21.42
N ASP A 507 8.13 0.98 21.50
CA ASP A 507 8.38 2.13 20.63
C ASP A 507 9.83 2.63 20.76
N THR A 508 10.31 2.84 21.99
CA THR A 508 11.68 3.28 22.25
C THR A 508 12.70 2.20 21.90
N THR A 509 12.37 0.93 22.16
CA THR A 509 13.22 -0.19 21.73
C THR A 509 13.33 -0.27 20.22
N ALA A 510 12.22 -0.06 19.50
CA ALA A 510 12.18 -0.11 18.06
C ALA A 510 13.05 0.98 17.41
N ILE A 511 12.95 2.24 17.87
CA ILE A 511 13.77 3.32 17.30
C ILE A 511 15.25 3.17 17.70
N ALA A 512 15.55 2.70 18.91
CA ALA A 512 16.91 2.45 19.36
C ALA A 512 17.58 1.32 18.56
N LEU A 513 16.83 0.26 18.27
CA LEU A 513 17.27 -0.84 17.41
C LEU A 513 17.59 -0.33 16.00
N GLN A 514 16.67 0.43 15.38
CA GLN A 514 16.92 1.03 14.06
C GLN A 514 18.15 1.95 14.06
N ALA A 515 18.31 2.79 15.08
CA ALA A 515 19.45 3.70 15.21
C ALA A 515 20.79 2.96 15.33
N LEU A 516 20.86 1.89 16.14
CA LEU A 516 22.08 1.10 16.29
C LEU A 516 22.44 0.36 15.00
N VAL A 517 21.45 -0.26 14.34
CA VAL A 517 21.68 -0.93 13.06
C VAL A 517 22.14 0.06 11.99
N ALA A 518 21.47 1.21 11.87
CA ALA A 518 21.82 2.26 10.92
C ALA A 518 23.23 2.84 11.19
N ALA A 519 23.64 2.92 12.45
CA ALA A 519 24.98 3.33 12.86
C ALA A 519 26.06 2.23 12.66
N GLY A 520 25.70 1.07 12.10
CA GLY A 520 26.63 -0.03 11.80
C GLY A 520 26.90 -0.98 12.96
N GLU A 521 26.08 -1.00 14.01
CA GLU A 521 26.21 -2.01 15.08
C GLU A 521 25.93 -3.41 14.50
N PRO A 522 26.78 -4.42 14.79
CA PRO A 522 26.56 -5.77 14.34
C PRO A 522 25.18 -6.34 14.71
N LEU A 523 24.48 -6.94 13.75
CA LEU A 523 23.23 -7.68 14.00
C LEU A 523 23.43 -8.83 15.02
N THR A 524 24.64 -9.36 15.09
CA THR A 524 25.05 -10.40 16.05
C THR A 524 25.50 -9.84 17.41
N SER A 525 25.54 -8.52 17.59
CA SER A 525 25.90 -7.91 18.87
C SER A 525 24.89 -8.31 19.94
N ALA A 526 25.37 -8.41 21.19
CA ALA A 526 24.49 -8.74 22.31
C ALA A 526 23.35 -7.73 22.45
N SER A 527 23.59 -6.45 22.14
CA SER A 527 22.58 -5.41 22.27
C SER A 527 21.46 -5.57 21.24
N ILE A 528 21.80 -5.80 19.97
CA ILE A 528 20.80 -6.03 18.90
C ILE A 528 20.00 -7.31 19.17
N VAL A 529 20.70 -8.42 19.47
CA VAL A 529 20.05 -9.71 19.76
C VAL A 529 19.13 -9.61 20.97
N SER A 530 19.52 -8.89 22.03
CA SER A 530 18.66 -8.66 23.19
C SER A 530 17.44 -7.81 22.88
N ALA A 531 17.56 -6.81 21.99
CA ALA A 531 16.44 -5.96 21.56
C ALA A 531 15.40 -6.74 20.75
N VAL A 532 15.86 -7.55 19.79
CA VAL A 532 15.00 -8.44 19.00
C VAL A 532 14.31 -9.45 19.91
N ASN A 533 15.01 -10.03 20.87
CA ASN A 533 14.40 -10.92 21.86
C ASN A 533 13.36 -10.21 22.75
N PHE A 534 13.62 -8.96 23.17
CA PHE A 534 12.65 -8.15 23.89
C PHE A 534 11.36 -7.99 23.07
N LEU A 535 11.46 -7.60 21.79
CA LEU A 535 10.30 -7.49 20.90
C LEU A 535 9.57 -8.84 20.77
N ARG A 536 10.30 -9.96 20.65
CA ARG A 536 9.70 -11.31 20.59
C ARG A 536 8.86 -11.62 21.83
N THR A 537 9.33 -11.19 23.01
CA THR A 537 8.58 -11.35 24.27
C THR A 537 7.42 -10.38 24.42
N ALA A 538 7.52 -9.19 23.83
CA ALA A 538 6.48 -8.16 23.88
C ALA A 538 5.34 -8.39 22.86
N GLN A 539 5.56 -9.22 21.84
CA GLN A 539 4.56 -9.50 20.81
C GLN A 539 3.34 -10.23 21.38
N ASN A 540 2.14 -9.72 21.11
CA ASN A 540 0.86 -10.29 21.55
C ASN A 540 0.39 -11.44 20.63
N ASP A 541 -0.58 -12.24 21.08
CA ASP A 541 -1.12 -13.40 20.35
C ASP A 541 -1.83 -13.02 19.03
N ASP A 542 -2.19 -11.75 18.86
CA ASP A 542 -2.72 -11.20 17.61
C ASP A 542 -1.64 -10.78 16.60
N ALA A 543 -0.37 -11.06 16.94
CA ALA A 543 0.88 -10.69 16.26
C ALA A 543 1.25 -9.20 16.33
N GLY A 544 0.44 -8.38 17.00
CA GLY A 544 0.70 -6.96 17.21
C GLY A 544 1.54 -6.68 18.45
N PHE A 545 1.78 -5.39 18.69
CA PHE A 545 2.58 -4.90 19.82
C PHE A 545 1.83 -3.80 20.56
N CYS A 546 1.95 -3.80 21.88
CA CYS A 546 1.51 -2.70 22.74
C CYS A 546 2.69 -1.80 23.10
N TYR A 547 2.42 -0.59 23.61
CA TYR A 547 3.47 0.36 24.01
C TYR A 547 4.32 -0.19 25.17
N ASP A 548 3.68 -0.55 26.28
CA ASP A 548 4.36 -1.07 27.48
C ASP A 548 3.90 -2.52 27.76
N PRO A 549 4.74 -3.53 27.47
CA PRO A 549 4.38 -4.94 27.62
C PRO A 549 4.26 -5.41 29.07
N VAL A 550 4.69 -4.60 30.05
CA VAL A 550 4.57 -4.91 31.49
C VAL A 550 3.58 -3.99 32.22
N SER A 551 2.84 -3.19 31.47
CA SER A 551 1.80 -2.29 31.99
C SER A 551 0.74 -3.05 32.78
N THR A 552 0.33 -2.50 33.93
CA THR A 552 -0.82 -3.01 34.68
C THR A 552 -2.16 -2.44 34.22
N TRP A 553 -2.15 -1.53 33.24
CA TRP A 553 -3.32 -0.79 32.79
C TRP A 553 -3.79 -1.24 31.42
N ASP A 554 -2.87 -1.37 30.47
CA ASP A 554 -3.16 -1.68 29.07
C ASP A 554 -1.93 -2.32 28.41
N THR A 555 -2.10 -3.54 27.93
CA THR A 555 -1.10 -4.28 27.13
C THR A 555 -1.68 -4.67 25.76
N THR A 556 -2.74 -3.99 25.33
CA THR A 556 -3.43 -4.26 24.06
C THR A 556 -2.59 -3.78 22.89
N SER A 557 -2.56 -4.56 21.82
CA SER A 557 -1.88 -4.17 20.58
C SER A 557 -2.46 -2.86 20.03
N ASN A 558 -1.59 -1.98 19.53
CA ASN A 558 -1.97 -0.71 18.93
C ASN A 558 -1.20 -0.49 17.61
N ALA A 559 -1.70 0.42 16.76
CA ALA A 559 -1.12 0.68 15.45
C ALA A 559 0.32 1.22 15.52
N ASN A 560 0.57 2.20 16.38
CA ASN A 560 1.85 2.91 16.50
C ASN A 560 2.99 1.97 16.91
N SER A 561 2.81 1.24 18.00
CA SER A 561 3.79 0.28 18.51
C SER A 561 4.01 -0.88 17.55
N THR A 562 2.94 -1.37 16.90
CA THR A 562 3.06 -2.42 15.89
C THR A 562 3.86 -1.94 14.67
N ALA A 563 3.61 -0.72 14.19
CA ALA A 563 4.33 -0.13 13.08
C ALA A 563 5.82 0.11 13.41
N ALA A 564 6.12 0.61 14.61
CA ALA A 564 7.49 0.80 15.08
C ALA A 564 8.24 -0.55 15.16
N ALA A 565 7.60 -1.57 15.73
CA ALA A 565 8.18 -2.90 15.81
C ALA A 565 8.46 -3.50 14.41
N ILE A 566 7.52 -3.40 13.47
CA ILE A 566 7.73 -3.87 12.08
C ILE A 566 8.99 -3.24 11.47
N GLN A 567 9.12 -1.90 11.54
CA GLN A 567 10.28 -1.20 11.00
C GLN A 567 11.58 -1.66 11.66
N ALA A 568 11.58 -1.84 12.98
CA ALA A 568 12.76 -2.31 13.70
C ALA A 568 13.17 -3.75 13.35
N LEU A 569 12.20 -4.62 13.11
CA LEU A 569 12.44 -5.99 12.65
C LEU A 569 13.02 -6.01 11.23
N VAL A 570 12.45 -5.21 10.32
CA VAL A 570 12.97 -5.06 8.96
C VAL A 570 14.40 -4.51 8.99
N ALA A 571 14.68 -3.47 9.79
CA ALA A 571 16.02 -2.95 9.95
C ALA A 571 17.00 -4.02 10.48
N ALA A 572 16.57 -4.83 11.44
CA ALA A 572 17.37 -5.93 11.98
C ALA A 572 17.55 -7.13 11.02
N GLY A 573 16.94 -7.09 9.82
CA GLY A 573 17.02 -8.16 8.82
C GLY A 573 16.21 -9.40 9.18
N GLU A 574 15.21 -9.26 10.05
CA GLU A 574 14.30 -10.35 10.41
C GLU A 574 13.27 -10.60 9.28
N ASP A 575 12.98 -11.87 9.00
CA ASP A 575 11.84 -12.23 8.15
C ASP A 575 10.55 -12.13 8.96
N LEU A 576 9.63 -11.23 8.56
CA LEU A 576 8.35 -11.03 9.24
C LEU A 576 7.45 -12.28 9.23
N ALA A 577 7.70 -13.25 8.34
CA ALA A 577 7.04 -14.55 8.38
C ALA A 577 7.41 -15.37 9.63
N ASP A 578 8.61 -15.20 10.18
CA ASP A 578 9.03 -15.84 11.44
C ASP A 578 8.40 -15.19 12.68
N TRP A 579 7.70 -14.07 12.49
CA TRP A 579 6.99 -13.35 13.53
C TRP A 579 5.48 -13.64 13.52
N THR A 580 5.06 -14.73 12.89
CA THR A 580 3.65 -15.13 12.85
C THR A 580 3.15 -15.62 14.21
N LYS A 581 2.06 -15.03 14.71
CA LYS A 581 1.28 -15.51 15.87
C LYS A 581 -0.20 -15.58 15.52
N GLY A 582 -0.87 -16.65 15.98
CA GLY A 582 -2.29 -16.87 15.68
C GLY A 582 -2.60 -16.83 14.18
N GLY A 583 -1.68 -17.35 13.36
CA GLY A 583 -1.77 -17.37 11.90
C GLY A 583 -1.53 -16.02 11.20
N ARG A 584 -1.09 -14.98 11.93
CA ARG A 584 -0.94 -13.63 11.38
C ARG A 584 0.44 -13.05 11.56
N THR A 585 0.94 -12.33 10.56
CA THR A 585 2.20 -11.57 10.65
C THR A 585 2.02 -10.23 11.37
N PRO A 586 3.09 -9.55 11.82
CA PRO A 586 2.99 -8.21 12.38
C PRO A 586 2.33 -7.20 11.43
N VAL A 587 2.63 -7.27 10.13
CA VAL A 587 2.00 -6.41 9.10
C VAL A 587 0.49 -6.62 9.08
N GLU A 588 0.02 -7.86 9.21
CA GLU A 588 -1.42 -8.15 9.27
C GLU A 588 -2.08 -7.73 10.58
N ALA A 589 -1.33 -7.69 11.68
CA ALA A 589 -1.79 -7.04 12.90
C ALA A 589 -1.97 -5.54 12.70
N LEU A 590 -0.99 -4.88 12.07
CA LEU A 590 -1.06 -3.44 11.76
C LEU A 590 -2.26 -3.10 10.87
N ARG A 591 -2.47 -3.86 9.79
CA ARG A 591 -3.56 -3.62 8.82
C ARG A 591 -4.95 -3.54 9.45
N ARG A 592 -5.18 -4.19 10.60
CA ARG A 592 -6.48 -4.18 11.29
C ARG A 592 -6.82 -2.86 11.96
N PHE A 593 -5.89 -1.94 12.07
CA PHE A 593 -6.14 -0.61 12.61
C PHE A 593 -6.51 0.42 11.54
N GLN A 594 -6.46 0.07 10.24
CA GLN A 594 -6.94 0.97 9.19
C GLN A 594 -8.45 0.88 9.03
N LYS A 595 -9.12 2.03 9.05
CA LYS A 595 -10.53 2.17 8.67
C LYS A 595 -10.69 2.16 7.15
N SER A 596 -11.92 1.90 6.71
CA SER A 596 -12.27 1.88 5.28
C SER A 596 -11.99 3.21 4.56
N ASP A 597 -12.10 4.34 5.27
CA ASP A 597 -11.81 5.69 4.79
C ASP A 597 -10.32 6.08 4.81
N GLY A 598 -9.43 5.16 5.20
CA GLY A 598 -7.98 5.31 5.08
C GLY A 598 -7.24 5.68 6.37
N ALA A 599 -7.92 6.33 7.31
CA ALA A 599 -7.34 6.67 8.60
C ALA A 599 -6.99 5.41 9.41
N PHE A 600 -5.87 5.44 10.12
CA PHE A 600 -5.61 4.48 11.18
C PHE A 600 -6.12 5.00 12.51
N ILE A 601 -6.59 4.08 13.35
CA ILE A 601 -6.88 4.35 14.76
C ILE A 601 -5.69 3.95 15.62
N TYR A 602 -5.60 4.47 16.84
CA TYR A 602 -4.62 3.97 17.82
C TYR A 602 -4.95 2.53 18.22
N GLN A 603 -6.20 2.31 18.67
CA GLN A 603 -6.74 0.99 19.04
C GLN A 603 -8.27 1.02 19.03
N TRP A 604 -8.91 -0.15 18.87
CA TRP A 604 -10.38 -0.26 18.81
C TRP A 604 -11.06 -0.03 20.17
N GLY A 605 -10.48 -0.55 21.27
CA GLY A 605 -11.07 -0.53 22.62
C GLY A 605 -10.57 0.60 23.55
N GLY A 606 -9.86 1.60 23.02
CA GLY A 606 -9.17 2.62 23.81
C GLY A 606 -10.05 3.76 24.31
N TRP A 607 -9.47 4.62 25.16
CA TRP A 607 -10.12 5.86 25.60
C TRP A 607 -10.50 6.74 24.40
N GLY A 608 -11.81 6.82 24.12
CA GLY A 608 -12.37 7.57 23.00
C GLY A 608 -13.02 6.70 21.90
N GLY A 609 -12.80 5.38 21.91
CA GLY A 609 -13.26 4.47 20.85
C GLY A 609 -12.33 4.50 19.62
N PRO A 610 -12.74 3.89 18.48
CA PRO A 610 -11.96 3.85 17.25
C PRO A 610 -11.98 5.20 16.52
N VAL A 611 -11.33 6.19 17.11
CA VAL A 611 -11.20 7.54 16.56
C VAL A 611 -10.01 7.59 15.63
N ASP A 612 -10.17 8.31 14.51
CA ASP A 612 -9.11 8.62 13.57
C ASP A 612 -7.91 9.22 14.30
N SER A 613 -6.74 8.63 14.09
CA SER A 613 -5.48 9.07 14.68
C SER A 613 -4.52 9.45 13.55
N PRO A 614 -4.29 10.75 13.30
CA PRO A 614 -3.28 11.19 12.35
C PRO A 614 -1.92 10.53 12.61
N MET A 615 -1.54 10.40 13.88
CA MET A 615 -0.27 9.79 14.29
C MET A 615 -0.19 8.30 13.99
N ALA A 616 -1.25 7.53 14.26
CA ALA A 616 -1.29 6.13 13.85
C ALA A 616 -1.19 6.01 12.32
N THR A 617 -1.81 6.95 11.59
CA THR A 617 -1.87 6.93 10.12
C THR A 617 -0.50 7.17 9.51
N TYR A 618 0.20 8.24 9.90
CA TYR A 618 1.52 8.53 9.32
C TYR A 618 2.62 7.56 9.78
N GLN A 619 2.52 6.96 10.98
CA GLN A 619 3.50 5.96 11.43
C GLN A 619 3.26 4.57 10.84
N ALA A 620 2.03 4.23 10.46
CA ALA A 620 1.74 2.95 9.81
C ALA A 620 2.29 2.88 8.38
N ILE A 621 2.37 4.00 7.67
CA ILE A 621 2.75 4.03 6.24
C ILE A 621 4.15 3.45 5.99
N PRO A 622 5.25 3.91 6.61
CA PRO A 622 6.57 3.32 6.39
C PRO A 622 6.61 1.82 6.74
N ALA A 623 5.91 1.42 7.80
CA ALA A 623 5.84 0.01 8.20
C ALA A 623 5.09 -0.86 7.18
N LEU A 624 3.99 -0.38 6.58
CA LEU A 624 3.29 -1.09 5.50
C LEU A 624 4.18 -1.23 4.27
N LEU A 625 4.97 -0.20 3.96
CA LEU A 625 5.89 -0.18 2.82
C LEU A 625 7.22 -0.90 3.10
N GLY A 626 7.41 -1.45 4.31
CA GLY A 626 8.63 -2.14 4.71
C GLY A 626 9.86 -1.22 4.75
N GLN A 627 9.68 0.07 5.03
CA GLN A 627 10.72 1.08 5.05
C GLN A 627 11.08 1.45 6.51
N PRO A 628 12.24 1.04 7.03
CA PRO A 628 12.73 1.52 8.33
C PRO A 628 13.40 2.89 8.20
N HIS A 629 13.65 3.52 9.35
CA HIS A 629 14.44 4.74 9.40
C HIS A 629 15.97 4.47 9.24
N PRO A 630 16.73 5.43 8.69
CA PRO A 630 16.22 6.63 8.02
C PRO A 630 15.59 6.28 6.65
N VAL A 631 14.49 6.97 6.32
CA VAL A 631 13.91 6.89 4.98
C VAL A 631 14.71 7.85 4.11
N VAL A 632 15.24 7.34 3.01
CA VAL A 632 15.99 8.10 2.01
C VAL A 632 15.24 8.10 0.67
N PRO A 633 15.46 9.11 -0.18
CA PRO A 633 14.87 9.14 -1.52
C PRO A 633 15.22 7.87 -2.29
N GLN A 634 14.28 7.37 -3.09
CA GLN A 634 14.44 6.13 -3.85
C GLN A 634 15.21 6.32 -5.17
N VAL A 635 15.68 7.55 -5.43
CA VAL A 635 16.38 7.95 -6.66
C VAL A 635 17.86 8.17 -6.35
N PRO A 636 18.81 7.76 -7.23
CA PRO A 636 20.23 8.04 -7.06
C PRO A 636 20.51 9.53 -6.89
N ASP A 637 21.27 9.90 -5.86
CA ASP A 637 21.75 11.28 -5.65
C ASP A 637 22.95 11.57 -6.58
N ASP A 638 22.69 11.58 -7.89
CA ASP A 638 23.67 11.98 -8.92
C ASP A 638 23.55 13.46 -9.32
N GLY A 639 22.67 14.20 -8.65
CA GLY A 639 22.35 15.60 -8.94
C GLY A 639 21.39 15.80 -10.13
N SER A 640 20.74 14.73 -10.61
CA SER A 640 19.73 14.79 -11.67
C SER A 640 18.33 14.53 -11.13
N ASN A 641 17.35 15.26 -11.68
CA ASN A 641 15.93 14.97 -11.54
C ASN A 641 15.52 13.93 -12.56
N TYR A 642 14.52 13.11 -12.26
CA TYR A 642 13.99 12.05 -13.10
C TYR A 642 12.48 12.20 -13.28
N ALA A 643 12.02 11.99 -14.51
CA ALA A 643 10.60 11.93 -14.84
C ALA A 643 10.33 10.82 -15.86
N GLY A 644 9.17 10.20 -15.73
CA GLY A 644 8.70 9.12 -16.60
C GLY A 644 7.60 9.60 -17.55
N VAL A 645 7.52 8.99 -18.73
CA VAL A 645 6.38 9.13 -19.64
C VAL A 645 5.82 7.76 -19.98
N VAL A 646 4.50 7.64 -20.01
CA VAL A 646 3.74 6.47 -20.46
C VAL A 646 2.96 6.86 -21.70
N ILE A 647 3.18 6.17 -22.81
CA ILE A 647 2.43 6.31 -24.06
C ILE A 647 1.51 5.11 -24.20
N ASP A 648 0.22 5.31 -23.99
CA ASP A 648 -0.83 4.33 -24.24
C ASP A 648 -1.45 4.56 -25.62
N TYR A 649 -1.28 3.59 -26.52
CA TYR A 649 -1.79 3.68 -27.89
C TYR A 649 -3.29 3.34 -28.00
N GLY A 650 -3.98 3.13 -26.88
CA GLY A 650 -5.43 2.91 -26.82
C GLY A 650 -5.89 1.56 -27.36
N ASN A 651 -4.94 0.69 -27.72
CA ASN A 651 -5.18 -0.65 -28.22
C ASN A 651 -4.66 -1.74 -27.29
N GLY A 652 -4.13 -1.39 -26.12
CA GLY A 652 -3.49 -2.33 -25.18
C GLY A 652 -1.98 -2.49 -25.40
N VAL A 653 -1.40 -1.77 -26.38
CA VAL A 653 0.04 -1.57 -26.48
C VAL A 653 0.38 -0.26 -25.78
N TYR A 654 1.48 -0.28 -25.03
CA TYR A 654 2.05 0.92 -24.44
C TYR A 654 3.56 0.94 -24.59
N GLU A 655 4.13 2.12 -24.35
CA GLU A 655 5.55 2.34 -24.19
C GLU A 655 5.75 3.20 -22.94
N ALA A 656 6.82 2.95 -22.18
CA ALA A 656 7.22 3.82 -21.09
C ALA A 656 8.70 4.19 -21.28
N ALA A 657 9.05 5.44 -20.96
CA ALA A 657 10.42 5.91 -21.05
C ALA A 657 10.75 6.86 -19.89
N CYS A 658 12.00 6.84 -19.50
CA CYS A 658 12.55 7.72 -18.47
C CYS A 658 13.41 8.81 -19.10
N ALA A 659 13.43 9.97 -18.47
CA ALA A 659 14.37 11.04 -18.77
C ALA A 659 14.94 11.62 -17.49
N SER A 660 16.20 12.05 -17.54
CA SER A 660 16.84 12.85 -16.51
C SER A 660 17.05 14.30 -16.96
N PHE A 661 17.02 15.23 -16.01
CA PHE A 661 17.19 16.67 -16.24
C PHE A 661 17.79 17.34 -15.01
N THR A 662 18.34 18.55 -15.16
CA THR A 662 19.06 19.26 -14.06
C THR A 662 18.40 20.56 -13.64
N THR A 663 17.33 20.97 -14.33
CA THR A 663 16.54 22.15 -13.98
C THR A 663 15.49 21.78 -12.94
N ALA A 664 15.06 22.75 -12.11
CA ALA A 664 14.04 22.52 -11.08
C ALA A 664 12.71 21.98 -11.65
N SER A 665 12.39 22.33 -12.90
CA SER A 665 11.29 21.75 -13.66
C SER A 665 11.58 21.80 -15.15
N ILE A 666 10.80 21.02 -15.90
CA ILE A 666 10.70 21.02 -17.38
C ILE A 666 9.22 21.01 -17.79
N THR A 667 8.92 21.19 -19.08
CA THR A 667 7.56 20.97 -19.60
C THR A 667 7.36 19.53 -20.09
N GLY A 668 6.11 19.12 -20.29
CA GLY A 668 5.78 17.83 -20.90
C GLY A 668 6.38 17.65 -22.31
N ARG A 669 6.54 18.75 -23.06
CA ARG A 669 7.27 18.73 -24.33
C ARG A 669 8.74 18.39 -24.11
N GLU A 670 9.40 19.10 -23.21
CA GLU A 670 10.82 18.89 -22.93
C GLU A 670 11.06 17.46 -22.42
N LEU A 671 10.15 16.94 -21.58
CA LEU A 671 10.17 15.54 -21.16
C LEU A 671 10.09 14.58 -22.36
N LEU A 672 9.10 14.76 -23.24
CA LEU A 672 8.94 13.91 -24.41
C LEU A 672 10.16 13.99 -25.36
N GLU A 673 10.77 15.17 -25.51
CA GLU A 673 12.00 15.37 -26.27
C GLU A 673 13.20 14.64 -25.64
N LEU A 674 13.36 14.72 -24.31
CA LEU A 674 14.45 14.05 -23.60
C LEU A 674 14.37 12.53 -23.68
N THR A 675 13.16 11.96 -23.71
CA THR A 675 12.97 10.50 -23.89
C THR A 675 13.33 10.01 -25.29
N GLY A 676 13.47 10.92 -26.26
CA GLY A 676 13.77 10.58 -27.65
C GLY A 676 12.62 9.92 -28.41
N ILE A 677 11.41 9.88 -27.84
CA ILE A 677 10.21 9.33 -28.51
C ILE A 677 9.81 10.28 -29.65
N PRO A 678 9.77 9.82 -30.92
CA PRO A 678 9.38 10.68 -32.04
C PRO A 678 7.92 11.14 -31.91
N TYR A 679 7.66 12.42 -32.16
CA TYR A 679 6.31 12.97 -32.16
C TYR A 679 6.14 14.04 -33.25
N GLU A 680 4.89 14.30 -33.65
CA GLU A 680 4.53 15.37 -34.57
C GLU A 680 3.52 16.32 -33.91
N THR A 681 3.59 17.60 -34.28
CA THR A 681 2.67 18.64 -33.79
C THR A 681 2.12 19.48 -34.93
N THR A 682 0.99 20.13 -34.69
CA THR A 682 0.45 21.19 -35.52
C THR A 682 0.07 22.38 -34.66
N SER A 683 0.50 23.58 -35.04
CA SER A 683 0.15 24.79 -34.31
C SER A 683 -1.34 25.10 -34.35
N SER A 684 -1.91 25.45 -33.20
CA SER A 684 -3.30 25.84 -33.03
C SER A 684 -3.43 27.20 -32.34
N ALA A 685 -4.65 27.71 -32.21
CA ALA A 685 -4.91 28.94 -31.46
C ALA A 685 -4.65 28.80 -29.94
N TRP A 686 -4.46 27.58 -29.45
CA TRP A 686 -4.31 27.24 -28.04
C TRP A 686 -2.91 26.72 -27.68
N GLY A 687 -1.95 26.80 -28.60
CA GLY A 687 -0.63 26.16 -28.49
C GLY A 687 -0.43 25.08 -29.55
N ASP A 688 0.71 24.41 -29.53
CA ASP A 688 0.92 23.28 -30.45
C ASP A 688 0.09 22.09 -29.96
N MET A 689 -0.61 21.46 -30.90
CA MET A 689 -1.37 20.25 -30.65
C MET A 689 -0.53 19.07 -31.12
N LEU A 690 -0.32 18.09 -30.24
CA LEU A 690 0.32 16.84 -30.60
C LEU A 690 -0.61 16.03 -31.52
N THR A 691 -0.11 15.71 -32.72
CA THR A 691 -0.86 15.05 -33.79
C THR A 691 -0.38 13.64 -34.07
N ALA A 692 0.85 13.28 -33.68
CA ALA A 692 1.30 11.91 -33.76
C ALA A 692 2.35 11.60 -32.69
N ILE A 693 2.38 10.35 -32.24
CA ILE A 693 3.51 9.75 -31.51
C ILE A 693 3.94 8.54 -32.30
N ARG A 694 5.24 8.45 -32.61
CA ARG A 694 5.79 7.52 -33.59
C ARG A 694 5.00 7.55 -34.90
N GLU A 695 4.46 6.43 -35.33
CA GLU A 695 3.69 6.29 -36.56
C GLU A 695 2.17 6.45 -36.34
N VAL A 696 1.71 6.64 -35.09
CA VAL A 696 0.29 6.69 -34.75
C VAL A 696 -0.20 8.14 -34.78
N SER A 697 -0.89 8.47 -35.88
CA SER A 697 -1.41 9.83 -36.16
C SER A 697 -2.89 10.00 -35.77
N ALA A 698 -3.17 11.07 -35.03
CA ALA A 698 -4.50 11.59 -34.76
C ALA A 698 -5.13 12.12 -36.05
N THR A 699 -6.00 11.31 -36.66
CA THR A 699 -6.73 11.65 -37.89
C THR A 699 -8.22 11.43 -37.70
N GLY A 700 -9.04 12.20 -38.42
CA GLY A 700 -10.49 12.11 -38.32
C GLY A 700 -10.99 12.54 -36.95
N THR A 701 -11.56 11.60 -36.18
CA THR A 701 -12.05 11.83 -34.82
C THR A 701 -11.05 11.40 -33.74
N PHE A 702 -9.91 10.82 -34.10
CA PHE A 702 -8.91 10.41 -33.11
C PHE A 702 -8.05 11.58 -32.62
N TYR A 703 -7.67 11.54 -31.36
CA TYR A 703 -6.79 12.53 -30.72
C TYR A 703 -5.94 11.87 -29.63
N TRP A 704 -4.87 12.56 -29.25
CA TRP A 704 -4.05 12.22 -28.10
C TRP A 704 -4.49 13.03 -26.90
N SER A 705 -4.94 12.35 -25.86
CA SER A 705 -5.24 12.94 -24.55
C SER A 705 -3.98 12.92 -23.67
N TYR A 706 -3.84 13.91 -22.79
CA TYR A 706 -2.63 14.14 -22.01
C TYR A 706 -2.93 14.17 -20.51
N TRP A 707 -2.11 13.46 -19.74
CA TRP A 707 -2.39 13.04 -18.37
C TRP A 707 -1.14 13.14 -17.50
N TYR A 708 -1.34 13.25 -16.20
CA TYR A 708 -0.32 13.03 -15.19
C TYR A 708 -0.81 12.00 -14.17
N ARG A 709 0.14 11.25 -13.62
CA ARG A 709 -0.12 10.40 -12.47
C ARG A 709 -0.04 11.26 -11.22
N ASP A 710 -1.15 11.37 -10.49
CA ASP A 710 -1.17 12.05 -9.21
C ASP A 710 -0.19 11.35 -8.25
N PRO A 711 0.76 12.09 -7.67
CA PRO A 711 1.80 11.49 -6.84
C PRO A 711 1.24 10.92 -5.54
N VAL A 712 0.13 11.44 -5.01
CA VAL A 712 -0.45 11.02 -3.73
C VAL A 712 -1.38 9.82 -3.92
N THR A 713 -2.37 9.96 -4.80
CA THR A 713 -3.38 8.92 -5.03
C THR A 713 -2.87 7.83 -5.95
N ALA A 714 -1.70 8.03 -6.58
CA ALA A 714 -1.13 7.09 -7.55
C ALA A 714 -2.05 6.82 -8.74
N THR A 715 -2.91 7.78 -9.12
CA THR A 715 -3.94 7.60 -10.17
C THR A 715 -3.81 8.63 -11.27
N TRP A 716 -4.28 8.30 -12.47
CA TRP A 716 -4.23 9.22 -13.61
C TRP A 716 -5.24 10.36 -13.49
N GLN A 717 -4.76 11.58 -13.73
CA GLN A 717 -5.52 12.82 -13.80
C GLN A 717 -5.27 13.50 -15.15
N SER A 718 -6.31 14.11 -15.72
CA SER A 718 -6.17 14.84 -16.99
C SER A 718 -5.49 16.18 -16.74
N TYR A 719 -4.54 16.57 -17.59
CA TYR A 719 -3.97 17.91 -17.51
C TYR A 719 -5.01 18.98 -17.89
N PRO A 720 -5.12 20.08 -17.14
CA PRO A 720 -5.95 21.23 -17.53
C PRO A 720 -5.29 22.13 -18.58
N VAL A 721 -4.04 21.83 -18.96
CA VAL A 721 -3.20 22.58 -19.90
C VAL A 721 -2.56 21.64 -20.92
N GLY A 722 -2.06 22.18 -22.03
CA GLY A 722 -1.28 21.40 -22.99
C GLY A 722 0.13 21.10 -22.46
N PHE A 723 0.78 20.10 -23.05
CA PHE A 723 2.16 19.66 -22.73
C PHE A 723 3.25 20.74 -22.91
N ASP A 724 2.95 21.82 -23.65
CA ASP A 724 3.81 23.02 -23.74
C ASP A 724 3.80 23.87 -22.46
N SER A 725 2.82 23.65 -21.57
CA SER A 725 2.57 24.48 -20.39
C SER A 725 2.38 23.65 -19.12
N SER A 726 2.53 22.33 -19.20
CA SER A 726 2.63 21.48 -18.01
C SER A 726 3.94 21.76 -17.28
N THR A 727 3.91 21.53 -15.97
CA THR A 727 5.09 21.62 -15.10
C THR A 727 5.43 20.23 -14.64
N ILE A 728 6.58 19.73 -15.04
CA ILE A 728 7.13 18.43 -14.69
C ILE A 728 8.28 18.68 -13.73
N THR A 729 8.21 18.07 -12.55
CA THR A 729 9.26 18.10 -11.53
C THR A 729 9.87 16.71 -11.38
N ASP A 730 10.92 16.62 -10.56
CA ASP A 730 11.43 15.32 -10.13
C ASP A 730 10.29 14.45 -9.57
N GLY A 731 10.33 13.13 -9.81
CA GLY A 731 9.27 12.23 -9.38
C GLY A 731 8.09 12.07 -10.36
N SER A 732 7.93 12.99 -11.32
CA SER A 732 6.70 13.08 -12.13
C SER A 732 6.56 11.92 -13.12
N VAL A 733 5.31 11.47 -13.34
CA VAL A 733 4.97 10.52 -14.40
C VAL A 733 3.84 11.09 -15.27
N ASP A 734 4.17 11.33 -16.53
CA ASP A 734 3.24 11.82 -17.55
C ASP A 734 2.66 10.69 -18.39
N GLY A 735 1.50 10.96 -18.98
CA GLY A 735 0.74 9.98 -19.75
C GLY A 735 0.16 10.56 -21.02
N TRP A 736 0.25 9.82 -22.11
CA TRP A 736 -0.48 10.08 -23.36
C TRP A 736 -1.41 8.90 -23.64
N HIS A 737 -2.67 9.17 -23.97
CA HIS A 737 -3.62 8.12 -24.34
C HIS A 737 -4.30 8.44 -25.68
N PHE A 738 -4.16 7.53 -26.65
CA PHE A 738 -4.75 7.68 -27.98
C PHE A 738 -6.20 7.20 -28.00
N VAL A 739 -7.13 8.07 -28.38
CA VAL A 739 -8.56 7.77 -28.29
C VAL A 739 -9.39 8.45 -29.37
N ASP A 740 -10.53 7.85 -29.70
CA ASP A 740 -11.56 8.46 -30.55
C ASP A 740 -12.39 9.48 -29.74
N TRP A 741 -12.62 10.68 -30.29
CA TRP A 741 -13.51 11.72 -29.74
C TRP A 741 -14.94 11.24 -29.46
N ASN A 742 -15.38 10.15 -30.11
CA ASN A 742 -16.65 9.52 -29.79
C ASN A 742 -16.69 8.90 -28.37
N VAL A 743 -15.54 8.68 -27.74
CA VAL A 743 -15.38 8.28 -26.34
C VAL A 743 -15.02 9.53 -25.53
N TRP A 744 -16.05 10.17 -24.96
CA TRP A 744 -15.91 11.41 -24.18
C TRP A 744 -16.57 11.30 -22.80
N PRO A 745 -15.87 11.71 -21.71
CA PRO A 745 -14.48 12.17 -21.67
C PRO A 745 -13.50 11.06 -22.04
N SER A 746 -12.27 11.43 -22.45
CA SER A 746 -11.21 10.45 -22.64
C SER A 746 -11.04 9.62 -21.37
N PRO A 747 -10.92 8.29 -21.47
CA PRO A 747 -10.41 7.49 -20.38
C PRO A 747 -8.94 7.83 -20.14
N SER A 748 -8.50 7.60 -18.90
CA SER A 748 -7.09 7.67 -18.51
C SER A 748 -6.26 6.61 -19.22
N PRO A 749 -4.92 6.79 -19.31
CA PRO A 749 -4.03 5.74 -19.75
C PRO A 749 -4.27 4.46 -18.98
N GLY A 750 -4.26 3.35 -19.71
CA GLY A 750 -4.52 2.04 -19.16
C GLY A 750 -3.34 1.40 -18.47
N ILE A 751 -2.25 2.13 -18.25
CA ILE A 751 -1.01 1.64 -17.67
C ILE A 751 -0.61 2.63 -16.59
N ASN A 752 -0.49 2.16 -15.35
CA ASN A 752 -0.27 3.01 -14.19
C ASN A 752 1.02 2.63 -13.47
N LEU A 753 2.16 2.84 -14.14
CA LEU A 753 3.47 2.49 -13.62
C LEU A 753 4.01 3.60 -12.70
N PRO A 754 4.56 3.26 -11.52
CA PRO A 754 5.32 4.23 -10.73
C PRO A 754 6.62 4.59 -11.45
N LEU A 755 7.20 5.76 -11.12
CA LEU A 755 8.46 6.22 -11.71
C LEU A 755 9.58 5.17 -11.59
N GLY A 756 9.69 4.51 -10.43
CA GLY A 756 10.69 3.47 -10.22
C GLY A 756 10.63 2.34 -11.23
N ALA A 757 9.42 1.90 -11.60
CA ALA A 757 9.24 0.88 -12.63
C ALA A 757 9.59 1.40 -14.04
N ILE A 758 9.29 2.67 -14.33
CA ILE A 758 9.57 3.29 -15.64
C ILE A 758 11.07 3.52 -15.84
N CYS A 759 11.73 4.03 -14.80
CA CYS A 759 13.11 4.46 -14.84
C CYS A 759 14.09 3.36 -14.40
N GLY A 760 13.60 2.16 -14.04
CA GLY A 760 14.44 1.13 -13.46
C GLY A 760 14.99 1.49 -12.08
N LEU A 761 14.46 2.56 -11.46
CA LEU A 761 14.81 3.05 -10.12
C LEU A 761 14.07 2.29 -9.01
N GLU A 762 13.54 1.10 -9.31
CA GLU A 762 12.91 0.26 -8.31
C GLU A 762 13.82 0.13 -7.09
N THR A 763 13.20 0.37 -5.95
CA THR A 763 13.84 0.49 -4.65
C THR A 763 14.93 -0.56 -4.49
N PHE A 764 16.13 -0.05 -4.25
CA PHE A 764 17.10 -0.82 -3.50
C PHE A 764 16.39 -1.11 -2.19
N ALA A 765 15.97 -2.36 -1.94
CA ALA A 765 15.77 -2.76 -0.54
C ALA A 765 17.12 -2.47 0.11
N PRO A 766 17.23 -1.50 1.03
CA PRO A 766 18.51 -1.18 1.64
C PRO A 766 19.02 -2.50 2.21
N VAL A 767 20.06 -3.02 1.59
CA VAL A 767 20.89 -3.97 2.29
C VAL A 767 21.55 -3.11 3.34
N TYR A 768 20.91 -3.02 4.51
CA TYR A 768 21.49 -2.38 5.67
C TYR A 768 22.92 -2.87 5.76
N ARG A 769 23.87 -1.93 5.67
CA ARG A 769 25.32 -2.18 5.81
C ARG A 769 25.45 -2.96 7.12
N GLY A 770 25.58 -4.27 6.98
CA GLY A 770 25.62 -5.15 8.14
C GLY A 770 26.93 -4.93 8.89
N PRO A 771 27.21 -5.73 9.93
CA PRO A 771 28.45 -5.65 10.70
C PRO A 771 29.77 -5.75 9.92
N ASP A 772 29.73 -6.26 8.70
CA ASP A 772 30.92 -6.58 7.92
C ASP A 772 31.22 -5.42 6.98
N PRO A 773 32.43 -4.81 7.04
CA PRO A 773 32.84 -3.85 6.03
C PRO A 773 32.75 -4.40 4.60
N ASP A 774 32.72 -5.73 4.42
CA ASP A 774 32.75 -6.39 3.13
C ASP A 774 31.50 -7.29 2.84
N ARG A 775 30.34 -6.94 3.42
CA ARG A 775 29.07 -7.67 3.19
C ARG A 775 28.54 -7.60 1.75
N THR A 776 28.86 -8.60 0.93
CA THR A 776 28.14 -8.89 -0.33
C THR A 776 26.70 -9.34 -0.09
N VAL A 777 25.74 -8.60 -0.65
CA VAL A 777 24.33 -9.03 -0.76
C VAL A 777 23.89 -8.97 -2.21
N ALA A 778 23.68 -10.13 -2.80
CA ALA A 778 23.15 -10.26 -4.14
C ALA A 778 21.64 -10.00 -4.14
N ALA A 779 21.19 -8.95 -4.82
CA ALA A 779 19.77 -8.81 -5.18
C ALA A 779 19.50 -9.46 -6.55
N PRO A 780 18.24 -9.60 -6.98
CA PRO A 780 17.92 -10.10 -8.32
C PRO A 780 18.63 -9.28 -9.40
N MET A 781 19.19 -9.97 -10.40
CA MET A 781 19.84 -9.30 -11.52
C MET A 781 18.81 -8.52 -12.34
N ARG A 782 19.14 -7.27 -12.71
CA ARG A 782 18.33 -6.43 -13.60
C ARG A 782 18.96 -6.43 -14.99
N VAL A 783 18.13 -6.22 -16.01
CA VAL A 783 18.57 -6.22 -17.41
C VAL A 783 17.95 -5.03 -18.13
N GLU A 784 18.78 -4.19 -18.73
CA GLU A 784 18.37 -3.05 -19.56
C GLU A 784 18.66 -3.33 -21.04
N TRP A 785 17.74 -2.91 -21.91
CA TRP A 785 17.82 -3.17 -23.35
C TRP A 785 18.04 -1.88 -24.15
N GLY A 786 19.07 -1.87 -24.99
CA GLY A 786 19.35 -0.82 -25.97
C GLY A 786 19.85 -1.39 -27.31
N SER A 787 21.02 -0.93 -27.79
CA SER A 787 21.77 -1.61 -28.88
C SER A 787 22.57 -2.84 -28.40
N SER A 788 22.56 -3.07 -27.10
CA SER A 788 23.21 -4.14 -26.33
C SER A 788 22.34 -4.47 -25.11
N VAL A 789 22.72 -5.49 -24.34
CA VAL A 789 22.04 -5.86 -23.09
C VAL A 789 22.94 -5.53 -21.93
N ASP A 790 22.53 -4.58 -21.09
CA ASP A 790 23.25 -4.23 -19.88
C ASP A 790 22.66 -5.02 -18.71
N VAL A 791 23.50 -5.84 -18.08
CA VAL A 791 23.13 -6.68 -16.94
C VAL A 791 23.66 -6.02 -15.67
N ILE A 792 22.75 -5.63 -14.79
CA ILE A 792 23.07 -5.06 -13.47
C ILE A 792 22.96 -6.19 -12.44
N ILE A 793 24.03 -6.41 -11.68
CA ILE A 793 24.13 -7.42 -10.63
C ILE A 793 24.31 -6.68 -9.30
N PRO A 794 23.22 -6.45 -8.55
CA PRO A 794 23.32 -5.72 -7.29
C PRO A 794 24.21 -6.47 -6.29
N PHE A 795 25.10 -5.76 -5.60
CA PHE A 795 25.95 -6.30 -4.54
C PHE A 795 26.02 -5.33 -3.35
N GLY A 796 25.75 -5.82 -2.14
CA GLY A 796 26.05 -5.07 -0.91
C GLY A 796 27.56 -4.92 -0.65
N SER A 797 27.97 -3.83 0.03
CA SER A 797 29.27 -3.58 0.69
C SER A 797 30.45 -4.51 0.36
N ASP A 798 31.47 -4.01 -0.35
CA ASP A 798 32.85 -4.54 -0.37
C ASP A 798 33.80 -3.34 -0.25
N LEU A 799 34.10 -2.93 0.98
CA LEU A 799 34.86 -1.70 1.28
C LEU A 799 36.36 -1.85 0.97
N ASN A 800 36.87 -3.09 0.91
CA ASN A 800 38.27 -3.35 0.64
C ASN A 800 38.57 -3.68 -0.85
N GLU A 801 37.53 -3.77 -1.68
CA GLU A 801 37.55 -4.00 -3.14
C GLU A 801 38.15 -5.35 -3.56
N ASN A 802 38.03 -6.37 -2.72
CA ASN A 802 38.55 -7.72 -3.01
C ASN A 802 37.50 -8.66 -3.63
N GLY A 803 36.22 -8.29 -3.60
CA GLY A 803 35.11 -9.08 -4.10
C GLY A 803 35.13 -9.13 -5.62
N ASN A 804 34.81 -10.30 -6.18
CA ASN A 804 34.72 -10.50 -7.62
C ASN A 804 33.41 -11.19 -7.99
N VAL A 805 32.94 -10.90 -9.20
CA VAL A 805 31.79 -11.58 -9.80
C VAL A 805 32.20 -12.24 -11.11
N SER A 806 31.67 -13.43 -11.34
CA SER A 806 31.67 -14.07 -12.66
C SER A 806 30.23 -14.17 -13.14
N LEU A 807 29.99 -13.80 -14.40
CA LEU A 807 28.68 -13.77 -15.02
C LEU A 807 28.63 -14.78 -16.17
N GLU A 808 27.57 -15.57 -16.19
CA GLU A 808 27.24 -16.52 -17.24
C GLU A 808 25.82 -16.28 -17.77
N TRP A 809 25.61 -16.53 -19.06
CA TRP A 809 24.30 -16.37 -19.70
C TRP A 809 24.01 -17.49 -20.71
N ARG A 810 22.75 -17.73 -21.02
CA ARG A 810 22.32 -18.62 -22.11
C ARG A 810 20.94 -18.25 -22.64
N GLU A 811 20.63 -18.65 -23.87
CA GLU A 811 19.24 -18.62 -24.36
C GLU A 811 18.39 -19.60 -23.53
N ALA A 812 17.17 -19.21 -23.15
CA ALA A 812 16.31 -20.01 -22.28
C ALA A 812 16.06 -21.40 -22.87
N GLY A 813 16.30 -22.46 -22.07
CA GLY A 813 16.24 -23.85 -22.52
C GLY A 813 17.50 -24.38 -23.23
N ALA A 814 18.53 -23.57 -23.46
CA ALA A 814 19.84 -24.06 -23.91
C ALA A 814 20.58 -24.79 -22.77
N THR A 815 21.45 -25.75 -23.12
CA THR A 815 22.18 -26.55 -22.13
C THR A 815 23.57 -26.01 -21.78
N ILE A 816 24.08 -25.05 -22.56
CA ILE A 816 25.44 -24.50 -22.44
C ILE A 816 25.34 -23.04 -21.98
N TRP A 817 26.07 -22.71 -20.93
CA TRP A 817 26.28 -21.34 -20.44
C TRP A 817 27.49 -20.71 -21.13
N ALA A 818 27.35 -19.45 -21.55
CA ALA A 818 28.42 -18.62 -22.07
C ALA A 818 28.89 -17.65 -20.97
N ALA A 819 30.20 -17.67 -20.68
CA ALA A 819 30.79 -16.74 -19.73
C ALA A 819 31.00 -15.35 -20.37
N VAL A 820 30.81 -14.31 -19.56
CA VAL A 820 31.15 -12.93 -19.89
C VAL A 820 32.64 -12.72 -19.65
N ASP A 821 33.31 -12.01 -20.56
CA ASP A 821 34.72 -11.65 -20.37
C ASP A 821 34.83 -10.69 -19.18
N SER A 822 35.81 -10.89 -18.31
CA SER A 822 36.05 -10.01 -17.15
C SER A 822 36.30 -8.55 -17.55
N SER A 823 36.73 -8.29 -18.78
CA SER A 823 36.92 -6.93 -19.30
C SER A 823 35.62 -6.20 -19.65
N ASP A 824 34.52 -6.94 -19.82
CA ASP A 824 33.17 -6.41 -20.07
C ASP A 824 32.35 -6.29 -18.76
N LEU A 825 32.95 -6.63 -17.60
CA LEU A 825 32.38 -6.47 -16.27
C LEU A 825 32.92 -5.21 -15.60
N HIS A 826 32.04 -4.36 -15.09
CA HIS A 826 32.40 -3.11 -14.41
C HIS A 826 31.78 -3.04 -13.02
N ARG A 827 32.59 -2.64 -12.03
CA ARG A 827 32.18 -2.47 -10.63
C ARG A 827 31.80 -1.02 -10.38
N ALA A 828 30.69 -0.80 -9.67
CA ALA A 828 30.22 0.49 -9.16
C ALA A 828 29.76 0.34 -7.70
N ASP A 829 29.46 1.45 -7.03
CA ASP A 829 28.99 1.41 -5.64
C ASP A 829 27.63 0.70 -5.55
N GLY A 830 27.62 -0.50 -4.95
CA GLY A 830 26.41 -1.27 -4.71
C GLY A 830 25.96 -2.20 -5.85
N TYR A 831 26.67 -2.27 -6.99
CA TYR A 831 26.33 -3.17 -8.11
C TYR A 831 27.49 -3.39 -9.12
N TYR A 832 27.49 -4.54 -9.79
CA TYR A 832 28.29 -4.77 -11.01
C TYR A 832 27.42 -4.56 -12.25
N THR A 833 28.04 -4.17 -13.36
CA THR A 833 27.40 -4.08 -14.67
C THR A 833 28.16 -4.91 -15.70
N ALA A 834 27.47 -5.43 -16.70
CA ALA A 834 28.08 -6.04 -17.87
C ALA A 834 27.29 -5.77 -19.14
N THR A 835 27.97 -5.37 -20.22
CA THR A 835 27.34 -5.17 -21.52
C THR A 835 27.52 -6.41 -22.40
N LEU A 836 26.43 -7.05 -22.78
CA LEU A 836 26.45 -8.27 -23.59
C LEU A 836 26.19 -7.98 -25.07
N PRO A 837 26.92 -8.64 -25.99
CA PRO A 837 26.76 -8.49 -27.44
C PRO A 837 25.59 -9.34 -27.96
N LEU A 838 24.42 -9.25 -27.33
CA LEU A 838 23.22 -9.98 -27.73
C LEU A 838 22.56 -9.27 -28.93
N THR A 839 22.34 -10.02 -30.01
CA THR A 839 21.80 -9.49 -31.28
C THR A 839 20.41 -10.02 -31.61
N ARG A 840 19.80 -10.80 -30.70
CA ARG A 840 18.52 -11.48 -30.91
C ARG A 840 17.61 -11.27 -29.69
N LEU A 841 16.33 -11.02 -29.95
CA LEU A 841 15.29 -10.88 -28.93
C LEU A 841 14.67 -12.24 -28.62
N VAL A 842 15.24 -12.94 -27.64
CA VAL A 842 14.76 -14.21 -27.09
C VAL A 842 14.88 -14.15 -25.57
N SER A 843 14.23 -15.06 -24.83
CA SER A 843 14.44 -15.16 -23.40
C SER A 843 15.87 -15.62 -23.11
N TYR A 844 16.53 -14.97 -22.16
CA TYR A 844 17.86 -15.35 -21.69
C TYR A 844 17.82 -15.66 -20.20
N GLU A 845 18.57 -16.67 -19.81
CA GLU A 845 18.82 -17.03 -18.42
C GLU A 845 20.22 -16.55 -18.05
N PHE A 846 20.36 -16.04 -16.82
CA PHE A 846 21.60 -15.48 -16.30
C PHE A 846 21.93 -16.11 -14.95
N GLN A 847 23.22 -16.29 -14.70
CA GLN A 847 23.74 -16.73 -13.42
C GLN A 847 25.02 -15.98 -13.10
N ALA A 848 25.10 -15.42 -11.90
CA ALA A 848 26.29 -14.78 -11.37
C ALA A 848 26.82 -15.56 -10.16
N THR A 849 28.13 -15.75 -10.11
CA THR A 849 28.84 -16.37 -8.97
C THR A 849 29.76 -15.33 -8.37
N PHE A 850 29.67 -15.15 -7.05
CA PHE A 850 30.48 -14.21 -6.29
C PHE A 850 31.61 -14.96 -5.57
N ASP A 851 32.80 -14.37 -5.59
CA ASP A 851 33.98 -14.86 -4.88
C ASP A 851 34.55 -13.72 -4.04
N ASP A 852 34.72 -13.98 -2.76
CA ASP A 852 35.19 -13.03 -1.76
C ASP A 852 36.08 -13.76 -0.74
N LEU A 853 37.24 -13.19 -0.45
CA LEU A 853 38.32 -13.84 0.27
C LEU A 853 38.13 -13.85 1.80
N ASP A 854 37.31 -12.96 2.36
CA ASP A 854 37.07 -12.83 3.81
C ASP A 854 35.65 -13.18 4.27
N GLY A 855 34.65 -13.23 3.39
CA GLY A 855 33.54 -14.19 3.50
C GLY A 855 32.14 -13.69 3.14
N VAL A 856 31.32 -14.63 2.65
CA VAL A 856 29.94 -14.38 2.19
C VAL A 856 28.91 -14.75 3.27
N GLN A 857 27.94 -13.86 3.56
CA GLN A 857 26.82 -14.18 4.48
C GLN A 857 25.55 -14.72 3.79
N PHE A 858 25.42 -14.67 2.46
CA PHE A 858 24.25 -15.24 1.77
C PHE A 858 24.52 -15.77 0.35
N GLY A 859 24.88 -17.06 0.25
CA GLY A 859 25.00 -17.80 -1.01
C GLY A 859 26.15 -17.35 -1.93
N SER A 860 26.85 -18.28 -2.58
CA SER A 860 27.93 -17.93 -3.53
C SER A 860 27.43 -17.62 -4.93
N GLN A 861 26.10 -17.70 -5.17
CA GLN A 861 25.50 -17.63 -6.49
C GLN A 861 24.12 -16.95 -6.44
N THR A 862 23.84 -16.11 -7.43
CA THR A 862 22.48 -15.66 -7.78
C THR A 862 22.17 -16.07 -9.21
N ALA A 863 20.90 -16.39 -9.48
CA ALA A 863 20.44 -16.73 -10.82
C ALA A 863 19.09 -16.06 -11.09
N GLY A 864 18.90 -15.58 -12.32
CA GLY A 864 17.70 -14.88 -12.75
C GLY A 864 17.32 -15.26 -14.17
N THR A 865 16.02 -15.16 -14.49
CA THR A 865 15.52 -15.27 -15.86
C THR A 865 15.03 -13.90 -16.29
N ALA A 866 15.70 -13.27 -17.27
CA ALA A 866 15.15 -12.06 -17.87
C ALA A 866 14.24 -12.46 -19.03
N LYS A 867 12.93 -12.25 -18.87
CA LYS A 867 12.00 -12.28 -19.99
C LYS A 867 12.13 -10.95 -20.72
N LEU A 868 12.88 -10.92 -21.82
CA LEU A 868 12.80 -9.80 -22.76
C LEU A 868 11.42 -9.84 -23.44
N PRO A 869 10.69 -8.72 -23.52
CA PRO A 869 9.40 -8.69 -24.21
C PRO A 869 9.59 -9.15 -25.67
N PRO A 870 8.64 -9.91 -26.24
CA PRO A 870 8.71 -10.29 -27.64
C PRO A 870 8.50 -9.04 -28.52
N VAL A 871 9.56 -8.34 -28.88
CA VAL A 871 9.48 -7.34 -29.95
C VAL A 871 9.56 -8.09 -31.28
N THR A 872 8.50 -7.99 -32.08
CA THR A 872 8.53 -8.46 -33.46
C THR A 872 9.46 -7.53 -34.23
N LEU A 873 10.70 -7.94 -34.48
CA LEU A 873 11.57 -7.21 -35.41
C LEU A 873 11.02 -7.41 -36.82
N ASP A 874 10.43 -6.36 -37.39
CA ASP A 874 10.10 -6.36 -38.81
C ASP A 874 11.38 -6.54 -39.64
N SER A 875 11.28 -7.37 -40.68
CA SER A 875 12.37 -7.60 -41.62
C SER A 875 12.65 -6.32 -42.41
N TYR A 876 13.71 -5.59 -42.06
CA TYR A 876 14.19 -4.48 -42.88
C TYR A 876 14.81 -5.02 -44.18
N THR A 877 14.16 -4.77 -45.31
CA THR A 877 14.76 -4.96 -46.64
C THR A 877 15.61 -3.74 -46.96
N ILE A 878 16.94 -3.88 -46.89
CA ILE A 878 17.86 -2.83 -47.35
C ILE A 878 17.87 -2.82 -48.88
N TYR A 879 17.28 -1.79 -49.48
CA TYR A 879 17.47 -1.50 -50.90
C TYR A 879 18.81 -0.77 -51.09
N LEU A 880 19.81 -1.47 -51.62
CA LEU A 880 21.06 -0.83 -52.05
C LEU A 880 20.79 0.04 -53.29
N PRO A 881 21.30 1.29 -53.35
CA PRO A 881 21.14 2.15 -54.52
C PRO A 881 21.90 1.58 -55.72
N LEU A 882 21.15 1.38 -56.82
CA LEU A 882 21.67 0.94 -58.11
C LEU A 882 22.44 2.10 -58.77
N VAL A 883 23.78 2.00 -58.83
CA VAL A 883 24.61 2.93 -59.60
C VAL A 883 24.48 2.60 -61.09
N VAL A 884 23.66 3.37 -61.80
CA VAL A 884 23.65 3.37 -63.27
C VAL A 884 24.81 4.24 -63.75
N ARG A 885 25.84 3.63 -64.34
CA ARG A 885 26.83 4.34 -65.15
C ARG A 885 26.21 4.64 -66.52
N ASN A 886 25.94 5.91 -66.81
CA ASN A 886 25.75 6.39 -68.18
C ASN A 886 27.12 6.86 -68.72
N SER A 887 27.58 6.14 -69.75
CA SER A 887 28.69 6.41 -70.70
C SER A 887 30.03 6.87 -70.15
#